data_AF-A0AAD2QXE7-F1
#
_entry.id   AF-A0AAD2QXE7-F1
#
_cell.length_a   1.000
_cell.length_b   1.000
_cell.length_c   1.000
_cell.angle_alpha   90.00
_cell.angle_beta   90.00
_cell.angle_gamma   90.00
#
_symmetry.space_group_name_H-M   'P 1'
#
loop_
_entity.id
_entity.type
_entity.pdbx_description
1 polymer ?
#
loop_
_entity_poly.entity_id
_entity_poly.type
_entity_poly.pdbx_seq_one_letter_code
_entity_poly.pdbx_strand_id
1 'polypeptide(L)'
;MSAKQRIKGHLAYKLGQLLLDYDKRKNLKSYTLLEKENLEQRYGFYSKWGGGLILLLFKLHQIKKEHKTLTKFRKILELARKDLALIPLENYPDFNEALWIKTQLTYRLGKVLIECDKAKFKGGYLHFFKKITEAKKDFYAFRQSQLYLIKNKLKFENEKDFDVFLNSYFKLDNLLFLAKDYQALLHTLIFNFTFVMKHLEPIETWLRSEEFKTRYIRTKHPYPPLLNPRILNELLEFGSKIKALNLKSKETLKEELKEALNKVSLNELSYEARVYIKNELDYRLIDANLAWDLNLSLPKNYKFLFWGSHGVGNFGFSNFMRKLKLNNIYYMNYNDSRLDYLNFYNSLLVNSYNYISIRDFKSVNKFFFLLPLDNHSVYLVRDVISSLKHHINFNWQGGNYLNIINFGMDCKEIWENRIGYIPNPKTTQTPDVSSAKRLLTKRARTVTFHDYTLMKVLNLKSIYIIDMSEIINGKAFETIDKLSKHFNLNRPSLKDKIFYDTIFGEFNTFLPLNIEINQILQLNQSVIVSICCKQLGSLNADLVSIDDLIQFSHSRFSVFTHKNNMEILQNHVKIYEKLRLYINNLINALKLQKDIEDKKKIDEKQVLSFLEQNPQIAKKFKKILDEEHLTFIKEHRPDIVASWKYYAKFEKICEALMKERV
;
A
#
# COMPACT_ATOMS: atom_id res chain seq x y z
N MET A 1 -34.65 26.68 10.37
CA MET A 1 -34.87 26.50 8.91
C MET A 1 -33.88 25.48 8.40
N SER A 2 -34.28 24.47 7.62
CA SER A 2 -33.38 23.43 7.09
C SER A 2 -32.83 23.79 5.70
N ALA A 3 -31.81 23.08 5.20
CA ALA A 3 -31.32 23.26 3.82
C ALA A 3 -32.40 22.92 2.79
N LYS A 4 -33.21 21.87 3.02
CA LYS A 4 -34.36 21.54 2.16
C LYS A 4 -35.34 22.71 2.05
N GLN A 5 -35.66 23.36 3.18
CA GLN A 5 -36.54 24.54 3.19
C GLN A 5 -35.92 25.71 2.43
N ARG A 6 -34.60 25.92 2.55
CA ARG A 6 -33.90 26.97 1.81
C ARG A 6 -33.93 26.76 0.30
N ILE A 7 -33.67 25.53 -0.17
CA ILE A 7 -33.70 25.22 -1.61
C ILE A 7 -35.13 25.27 -2.15
N LYS A 8 -36.15 24.81 -1.40
CA LYS A 8 -37.56 25.00 -1.78
C LYS A 8 -37.98 26.48 -1.80
N GLY A 9 -37.36 27.30 -0.95
CA GLY A 9 -37.53 28.76 -0.93
C GLY A 9 -36.80 29.49 -2.07
N HIS A 10 -35.94 28.80 -2.82
CA HIS A 10 -35.19 29.36 -3.95
C HIS A 10 -36.13 29.78 -5.09
N LEU A 11 -35.75 30.83 -5.83
CA LEU A 11 -36.56 31.38 -6.92
C LEU A 11 -36.93 30.33 -7.96
N ALA A 12 -35.96 29.51 -8.38
CA ALA A 12 -36.19 28.44 -9.35
C ALA A 12 -37.27 27.45 -8.88
N TYR A 13 -37.23 27.02 -7.62
CA TYR A 13 -38.24 26.09 -7.12
C TYR A 13 -39.65 26.73 -7.10
N LYS A 14 -39.77 27.95 -6.59
CA LYS A 14 -41.07 28.66 -6.53
C LYS A 14 -41.68 28.90 -7.91
N LEU A 15 -40.85 29.33 -8.87
CA LEU A 15 -41.30 29.56 -10.25
C LEU A 15 -41.74 28.27 -10.93
N GLY A 16 -40.97 27.20 -10.79
CA GLY A 16 -41.32 25.93 -11.41
C GLY A 16 -42.50 25.22 -10.76
N GLN A 17 -42.72 25.40 -9.46
CA GLN A 17 -43.93 24.90 -8.78
C GLN A 17 -45.17 25.53 -9.40
N LEU A 18 -45.15 26.85 -9.60
CA LEU A 18 -46.25 27.58 -10.22
C LEU A 18 -46.49 27.13 -11.68
N LEU A 19 -45.43 26.82 -12.44
CA LEU A 19 -45.54 26.27 -13.79
C LEU A 19 -46.16 24.86 -13.80
N LEU A 20 -45.77 23.98 -12.88
CA LEU A 20 -46.34 22.63 -12.76
C LEU A 20 -47.81 22.66 -12.33
N ASP A 21 -48.16 23.52 -11.37
CA ASP A 21 -49.54 23.68 -10.92
C ASP A 21 -50.44 24.21 -12.05
N TYR A 22 -49.89 25.04 -12.93
CA TYR A 22 -50.59 25.49 -14.14
C TYR A 22 -50.75 24.36 -15.16
N ASP A 23 -49.70 23.59 -15.45
CA ASP A 23 -49.71 22.47 -16.42
C ASP A 23 -50.70 21.37 -16.00
N LYS A 24 -50.70 20.98 -14.71
CA LYS A 24 -51.67 20.03 -14.14
C LYS A 24 -53.12 20.48 -14.35
N ARG A 25 -53.41 21.76 -14.09
CA ARG A 25 -54.76 22.33 -14.29
C ARG A 25 -55.18 22.41 -15.76
N LYS A 26 -54.24 22.64 -16.68
CA LYS A 26 -54.52 22.62 -18.13
C LYS A 26 -54.97 21.22 -18.58
N ASN A 27 -54.30 20.17 -18.10
CA ASN A 27 -54.65 18.78 -18.42
C ASN A 27 -55.89 18.28 -17.67
N LEU A 28 -56.25 18.87 -16.51
CA LEU A 28 -57.49 18.54 -15.78
C LEU A 28 -58.78 18.99 -16.48
N LYS A 29 -58.69 19.90 -17.47
CA LYS A 29 -59.84 20.35 -18.26
C LYS A 29 -60.41 19.25 -19.17
N SER A 30 -59.66 18.16 -19.43
CA SER A 30 -60.10 17.02 -20.25
C SER A 30 -60.71 15.85 -19.47
N TYR A 31 -60.83 15.97 -18.14
CA TYR A 31 -61.41 14.92 -17.27
C TYR A 31 -62.93 15.08 -17.14
N THR A 32 -63.63 13.95 -17.00
CA THR A 32 -65.08 13.88 -16.74
C THR A 32 -65.44 14.44 -15.35
N LEU A 33 -66.70 14.78 -15.12
CA LEU A 33 -67.15 15.35 -13.84
C LEU A 33 -66.84 14.42 -12.65
N LEU A 34 -67.04 13.12 -12.82
CA LEU A 34 -66.82 12.10 -11.79
C LEU A 34 -65.35 11.97 -11.38
N GLU A 35 -64.43 12.18 -12.33
CA GLU A 35 -62.99 12.17 -12.07
C GLU A 35 -62.54 13.44 -11.34
N LYS A 36 -63.22 14.57 -11.54
CA LYS A 36 -62.95 15.82 -10.83
C LYS A 36 -63.37 15.75 -9.37
N GLU A 37 -64.52 15.15 -9.07
CA GLU A 37 -65.03 14.94 -7.70
C GLU A 37 -64.15 13.95 -6.90
N ASN A 38 -63.71 12.85 -7.53
CA ASN A 38 -62.78 11.89 -6.90
C ASN A 38 -61.40 12.50 -6.57
N LEU A 39 -60.93 13.44 -7.39
CA LEU A 39 -59.67 14.16 -7.14
C LEU A 39 -59.82 15.25 -6.06
N GLU A 40 -60.99 15.89 -5.95
CA GLU A 40 -61.31 16.82 -4.87
C GLU A 40 -61.29 16.15 -3.50
N GLN A 41 -61.94 14.99 -3.37
CA GLN A 41 -61.92 14.21 -2.12
C GLN A 41 -60.50 13.75 -1.74
N ARG A 42 -59.65 13.42 -2.72
CA ARG A 42 -58.32 12.82 -2.47
C ARG A 42 -57.21 13.83 -2.20
N TYR A 43 -57.32 15.07 -2.71
CA TYR A 43 -56.26 16.08 -2.63
C TYR A 43 -56.68 17.41 -1.99
N GLY A 44 -57.95 17.58 -1.59
CA GLY A 44 -58.38 18.69 -0.74
C GLY A 44 -58.20 20.10 -1.31
N PHE A 45 -58.16 20.28 -2.64
CA PHE A 45 -58.03 21.60 -3.26
C PHE A 45 -58.91 21.76 -4.49
N TYR A 46 -60.14 22.24 -4.28
CA TYR A 46 -60.82 23.10 -5.23
C TYR A 46 -61.40 24.30 -4.50
N SER A 47 -60.73 25.44 -4.64
CA SER A 47 -61.41 26.73 -4.66
C SER A 47 -60.53 27.80 -5.33
N LYS A 48 -61.19 28.59 -6.19
CA LYS A 48 -60.86 29.95 -6.66
C LYS A 48 -59.51 30.19 -7.33
N TRP A 49 -59.32 29.70 -8.58
CA TRP A 49 -58.38 30.33 -9.52
C TRP A 49 -58.89 30.25 -10.98
N GLY A 50 -59.90 31.07 -11.32
CA GLY A 50 -60.24 31.36 -12.71
C GLY A 50 -59.34 32.50 -13.24
N GLY A 51 -58.60 32.29 -14.33
CA GLY A 51 -57.75 33.38 -14.88
C GLY A 51 -56.74 33.04 -15.97
N GLY A 52 -56.71 31.81 -16.50
CA GLY A 52 -55.92 31.48 -17.71
C GLY A 52 -54.43 31.85 -17.64
N LEU A 53 -53.84 32.19 -18.79
CA LEU A 53 -52.41 32.53 -18.94
C LEU A 53 -52.04 33.86 -18.26
N ILE A 54 -52.96 34.83 -18.21
CA ILE A 54 -52.73 36.18 -17.66
C ILE A 54 -52.44 36.11 -16.15
N LEU A 55 -53.23 35.33 -15.42
CA LEU A 55 -53.06 35.11 -13.99
C LEU A 55 -51.72 34.42 -13.65
N LEU A 56 -51.25 33.50 -14.51
CA LEU A 56 -49.95 32.87 -14.37
C LEU A 56 -48.82 33.92 -14.46
N LEU A 57 -48.87 34.81 -15.46
CA LEU A 57 -47.87 35.86 -15.65
C LEU A 57 -47.83 36.83 -14.45
N PHE A 58 -48.98 37.22 -13.91
CA PHE A 58 -49.07 38.06 -12.72
C PHE A 58 -48.39 37.41 -11.51
N LYS A 59 -48.70 36.13 -11.24
CA LYS A 59 -48.09 35.39 -10.12
C LYS A 59 -46.58 35.18 -10.29
N LEU A 60 -46.12 34.89 -11.52
CA LEU A 60 -44.69 34.78 -11.81
C LEU A 60 -43.97 36.10 -11.52
N HIS A 61 -44.58 37.25 -11.87
CA HIS A 61 -44.06 38.56 -11.54
C HIS A 61 -44.01 38.80 -10.02
N GLN A 62 -45.09 38.47 -9.30
CA GLN A 62 -45.17 38.61 -7.85
C GLN A 62 -44.05 37.83 -7.14
N ILE A 63 -43.85 36.55 -7.48
CA ILE A 63 -42.80 35.70 -6.90
C ILE A 63 -41.41 36.31 -7.12
N LYS A 64 -41.14 36.85 -8.33
CA LYS A 64 -39.87 37.52 -8.63
C LYS A 64 -39.68 38.79 -7.79
N LYS A 65 -40.72 39.60 -7.62
CA LYS A 65 -40.69 40.83 -6.81
C LYS A 65 -40.38 40.51 -5.35
N GLU A 66 -41.12 39.56 -4.76
CA GLU A 66 -40.91 39.10 -3.38
C GLU A 66 -39.50 38.55 -3.17
N HIS A 67 -38.99 37.74 -4.11
CA HIS A 67 -37.64 37.20 -4.03
C HIS A 67 -36.56 38.30 -4.09
N LYS A 68 -36.74 39.33 -4.93
CA LYS A 68 -35.82 40.47 -5.01
C LYS A 68 -35.78 41.24 -3.69
N THR A 69 -36.93 41.50 -3.08
CA THR A 69 -37.03 42.16 -1.76
C THR A 69 -36.35 41.33 -0.68
N LEU A 70 -36.67 40.05 -0.60
CA LEU A 70 -36.07 39.14 0.40
C LEU A 70 -34.55 39.01 0.23
N THR A 71 -34.05 38.98 -1.00
CA THR A 71 -32.61 38.89 -1.27
C THR A 71 -31.87 40.15 -0.82
N LYS A 72 -32.45 41.34 -1.06
CA LYS A 72 -31.90 42.61 -0.55
C LYS A 72 -31.86 42.62 0.97
N PHE A 73 -32.97 42.24 1.60
CA PHE A 73 -33.06 42.16 3.07
C PHE A 73 -31.98 41.23 3.65
N ARG A 74 -31.80 40.04 3.06
CA ARG A 74 -30.76 39.09 3.50
C ARG A 74 -29.35 39.64 3.41
N LYS A 75 -29.00 40.35 2.31
CA LYS A 75 -27.69 40.99 2.16
C LYS A 75 -27.45 42.07 3.21
N ILE A 76 -28.46 42.86 3.52
CA ILE A 76 -28.38 43.90 4.56
C ILE A 76 -28.22 43.24 5.93
N LEU A 77 -28.99 42.18 6.22
CA LEU A 77 -28.93 41.44 7.47
C LEU A 77 -27.54 40.81 7.69
N GLU A 78 -26.95 40.24 6.66
CA GLU A 78 -25.61 39.63 6.71
C GLU A 78 -24.51 40.64 7.07
N LEU A 79 -24.64 41.89 6.58
CA LEU A 79 -23.73 42.99 6.91
C LEU A 79 -23.98 43.58 8.30
N ALA A 80 -25.25 43.70 8.71
CA ALA A 80 -25.63 44.38 9.95
C ALA A 80 -25.59 43.47 11.20
N ARG A 81 -25.94 42.19 11.05
CA ARG A 81 -26.08 41.20 12.13
C ARG A 81 -25.67 39.81 11.65
N LYS A 82 -24.37 39.57 11.58
CA LYS A 82 -23.80 38.28 11.13
C LYS A 82 -24.27 37.09 11.99
N ASP A 83 -24.59 37.33 13.25
CA ASP A 83 -25.15 36.35 14.20
C ASP A 83 -26.58 35.90 13.83
N LEU A 84 -27.34 36.74 13.12
CA LEU A 84 -28.68 36.43 12.62
C LEU A 84 -28.70 36.02 11.13
N ALA A 85 -27.53 36.06 10.46
CA ALA A 85 -27.39 35.68 9.08
C ALA A 85 -27.58 34.17 8.90
N LEU A 86 -27.95 33.76 7.69
CA LEU A 86 -28.02 32.34 7.36
C LEU A 86 -26.62 31.77 7.24
N ILE A 87 -26.31 30.70 7.98
CA ILE A 87 -25.07 29.96 7.80
C ILE A 87 -24.92 29.42 6.36
N PRO A 88 -23.72 29.11 5.87
CA PRO A 88 -23.53 28.46 4.57
C PRO A 88 -24.39 27.19 4.39
N LEU A 89 -24.79 26.87 3.16
CA LEU A 89 -25.77 25.82 2.88
C LEU A 89 -25.20 24.42 3.23
N GLU A 90 -23.89 24.25 3.04
CA GLU A 90 -23.08 23.08 3.37
C GLU A 90 -23.03 22.76 4.87
N ASN A 91 -23.27 23.76 5.74
CA ASN A 91 -23.22 23.60 7.20
C ASN A 91 -24.53 23.04 7.80
N TYR A 92 -25.53 22.74 6.97
CA TYR A 92 -26.78 22.15 7.45
C TYR A 92 -26.69 20.61 7.47
N PRO A 93 -27.23 19.93 8.49
CA PRO A 93 -27.24 18.47 8.56
C PRO A 93 -27.93 17.78 7.37
N ASP A 94 -28.96 18.43 6.79
CA ASP A 94 -29.73 17.91 5.64
C ASP A 94 -29.22 18.41 4.28
N PHE A 95 -27.98 18.91 4.21
CA PHE A 95 -27.42 19.53 3.01
C PHE A 95 -27.43 18.59 1.79
N ASN A 96 -26.89 17.38 1.92
CA ASN A 96 -26.78 16.44 0.81
C ASN A 96 -28.15 15.99 0.31
N GLU A 97 -29.12 15.76 1.21
CA GLU A 97 -30.49 15.47 0.81
C GLU A 97 -31.19 16.67 0.16
N ALA A 98 -30.84 17.89 0.58
CA ALA A 98 -31.40 19.11 0.01
C ALA A 98 -30.93 19.32 -1.44
N LEU A 99 -29.66 19.07 -1.76
CA LEU A 99 -29.13 19.24 -3.12
C LEU A 99 -29.94 18.49 -4.17
N TRP A 100 -30.44 17.28 -3.84
CA TRP A 100 -31.27 16.49 -4.74
C TRP A 100 -32.59 17.17 -5.14
N ILE A 101 -33.08 18.16 -4.39
CA ILE A 101 -34.24 18.97 -4.78
C ILE A 101 -33.96 19.72 -6.09
N LYS A 102 -32.72 20.12 -6.35
CA LYS A 102 -32.33 20.78 -7.61
C LYS A 102 -32.52 19.88 -8.84
N THR A 103 -32.56 18.56 -8.66
CA THR A 103 -32.81 17.60 -9.75
C THR A 103 -34.28 17.44 -10.08
N GLN A 104 -35.18 17.88 -9.20
CA GLN A 104 -36.61 17.73 -9.38
C GLN A 104 -37.10 18.55 -10.57
N LEU A 105 -38.13 18.04 -11.25
CA LEU A 105 -38.76 18.72 -12.38
C LEU A 105 -39.16 20.16 -12.02
N THR A 106 -39.70 20.37 -10.81
CA THR A 106 -40.01 21.69 -10.27
C THR A 106 -38.84 22.66 -10.38
N TYR A 107 -37.67 22.30 -9.86
CA TYR A 107 -36.52 23.19 -9.88
C TYR A 107 -36.00 23.44 -11.29
N ARG A 108 -35.95 22.38 -12.13
CA ARG A 108 -35.48 22.46 -13.53
C ARG A 108 -36.34 23.39 -14.39
N LEU A 109 -37.67 23.31 -14.30
CA LEU A 109 -38.58 24.17 -15.06
C LEU A 109 -38.43 25.65 -14.67
N GLY A 110 -38.27 25.94 -13.37
CA GLY A 110 -38.02 27.30 -12.94
C GLY A 110 -36.65 27.83 -13.35
N LYS A 111 -35.62 26.97 -13.45
CA LYS A 111 -34.31 27.34 -13.99
C LYS A 111 -34.42 27.77 -15.47
N VAL A 112 -35.15 27.00 -16.28
CA VAL A 112 -35.45 27.36 -17.69
C VAL A 112 -36.11 28.73 -17.78
N LEU A 113 -37.09 29.02 -16.91
CA LEU A 113 -37.74 30.32 -16.89
C LEU A 113 -36.77 31.46 -16.54
N ILE A 114 -35.92 31.27 -15.52
CA ILE A 114 -34.89 32.24 -15.13
C ILE A 114 -33.89 32.49 -16.27
N GLU A 115 -33.49 31.44 -16.99
CA GLU A 115 -32.59 31.57 -18.15
C GLU A 115 -33.25 32.35 -19.29
N CYS A 116 -34.52 32.10 -19.57
CA CYS A 116 -35.28 32.84 -20.59
C CYS A 116 -35.49 34.31 -20.19
N ASP A 117 -35.73 34.59 -18.89
CA ASP A 117 -35.79 35.94 -18.35
C ASP A 117 -34.48 36.71 -18.52
N LYS A 118 -33.35 36.07 -18.20
CA LYS A 118 -32.02 36.69 -18.36
C LYS A 118 -31.71 37.06 -19.81
N ALA A 119 -32.23 36.27 -20.76
CA ALA A 119 -32.07 36.49 -22.18
C ALA A 119 -33.29 37.17 -22.84
N LYS A 120 -34.19 37.81 -22.08
CA LYS A 120 -35.47 38.32 -22.61
C LYS A 120 -35.30 39.26 -23.80
N PHE A 121 -34.31 40.16 -23.76
CA PHE A 121 -34.00 41.11 -24.85
C PHE A 121 -33.15 40.52 -25.99
N LYS A 122 -32.71 39.26 -25.85
CA LYS A 122 -32.01 38.48 -26.88
C LYS A 122 -32.90 37.35 -27.44
N GLY A 123 -34.23 37.49 -27.33
CA GLY A 123 -35.17 36.48 -27.80
C GLY A 123 -35.24 35.21 -26.94
N GLY A 124 -34.82 35.25 -25.67
CA GLY A 124 -34.72 34.06 -24.80
C GLY A 124 -36.01 33.24 -24.65
N TYR A 125 -37.17 33.87 -24.82
CA TYR A 125 -38.48 33.22 -24.78
C TYR A 125 -38.90 32.54 -26.10
N LEU A 126 -38.25 32.82 -27.23
CA LEU A 126 -38.58 32.21 -28.55
C LEU A 126 -38.48 30.68 -28.52
N HIS A 127 -37.56 30.14 -27.71
CA HIS A 127 -37.36 28.70 -27.56
C HIS A 127 -37.87 28.16 -26.21
N PHE A 128 -38.71 28.91 -25.49
CA PHE A 128 -39.14 28.55 -24.13
C PHE A 128 -39.79 27.17 -24.08
N PHE A 129 -40.79 26.90 -24.94
CA PHE A 129 -41.48 25.61 -24.96
C PHE A 129 -40.54 24.46 -25.33
N LYS A 130 -39.62 24.67 -26.29
CA LYS A 130 -38.60 23.69 -26.66
C LYS A 130 -37.70 23.34 -25.46
N LYS A 131 -37.20 24.36 -24.74
CA LYS A 131 -36.38 24.17 -23.52
C LYS A 131 -37.14 23.49 -22.38
N ILE A 132 -38.44 23.75 -22.23
CA ILE A 132 -39.30 23.06 -21.26
C ILE A 132 -39.44 21.57 -21.61
N THR A 133 -39.64 21.25 -22.90
CA THR A 133 -39.69 19.87 -23.37
C THR A 133 -38.35 19.15 -23.17
N GLU A 134 -37.23 19.81 -23.48
CA GLU A 134 -35.88 19.29 -23.22
C GLU A 134 -35.65 19.05 -21.71
N ALA A 135 -35.98 20.01 -20.85
CA ALA A 135 -35.84 19.86 -19.40
C ALA A 135 -36.70 18.71 -18.83
N LYS A 136 -37.90 18.48 -19.39
CA LYS A 136 -38.74 17.31 -19.06
C LYS A 136 -38.06 16.02 -19.51
N LYS A 137 -37.57 15.93 -20.75
CA LYS A 137 -36.83 14.76 -21.27
C LYS A 137 -35.60 14.44 -20.40
N ASP A 138 -34.76 15.44 -20.11
CA ASP A 138 -33.58 15.29 -19.27
C ASP A 138 -33.92 14.83 -17.86
N PHE A 139 -35.01 15.34 -17.28
CA PHE A 139 -35.49 14.89 -15.97
C PHE A 139 -35.87 13.40 -15.97
N TYR A 140 -36.61 12.95 -16.99
CA TYR A 140 -37.01 11.55 -17.09
C TYR A 140 -35.81 10.63 -17.37
N ALA A 141 -34.90 11.04 -18.27
CA ALA A 141 -33.66 10.32 -18.53
C ALA A 141 -32.81 10.18 -17.25
N PHE A 142 -32.62 11.29 -16.53
CA PHE A 142 -31.91 11.25 -15.24
C PHE A 142 -32.61 10.34 -14.22
N ARG A 143 -33.94 10.36 -14.12
CA ARG A 143 -34.67 9.49 -13.18
C ARG A 143 -34.49 7.99 -13.48
N GLN A 144 -34.22 7.63 -14.73
CA GLN A 144 -33.96 6.25 -15.17
C GLN A 144 -32.47 5.87 -15.09
N SER A 145 -31.58 6.83 -14.84
CA SER A 145 -30.13 6.63 -14.74
C SER A 145 -29.73 5.75 -13.55
N GLN A 146 -28.59 5.08 -13.65
CA GLN A 146 -28.01 4.34 -12.52
C GLN A 146 -27.62 5.29 -11.38
N LEU A 147 -27.15 6.49 -11.72
CA LEU A 147 -26.84 7.54 -10.73
C LEU A 147 -28.03 7.88 -9.82
N TYR A 148 -29.24 7.92 -10.38
CA TYR A 148 -30.44 8.21 -9.58
C TYR A 148 -30.75 7.12 -8.57
N LEU A 149 -30.48 5.86 -8.90
CA LEU A 149 -30.68 4.72 -7.99
C LEU A 149 -29.72 4.78 -6.80
N ILE A 150 -28.51 5.28 -7.01
CA ILE A 150 -27.46 5.37 -5.98
C ILE A 150 -27.36 6.75 -5.33
N LYS A 151 -28.25 7.70 -5.65
CA LYS A 151 -28.17 9.11 -5.22
C LYS A 151 -27.97 9.31 -3.71
N ASN A 152 -28.53 8.41 -2.89
CA ASN A 152 -28.41 8.48 -1.42
C ASN A 152 -27.02 8.11 -0.91
N LYS A 153 -26.20 7.44 -1.73
CA LYS A 153 -24.80 7.09 -1.41
C LYS A 153 -23.81 8.18 -1.81
N LEU A 154 -24.22 9.10 -2.69
CA LEU A 154 -23.35 10.15 -3.20
C LEU A 154 -23.36 11.34 -2.23
N LYS A 155 -22.17 11.86 -1.94
CA LYS A 155 -21.99 13.03 -1.07
C LYS A 155 -21.20 14.10 -1.81
N PHE A 156 -21.52 15.35 -1.53
CA PHE A 156 -20.90 16.54 -2.09
C PHE A 156 -20.46 17.43 -0.93
N GLU A 157 -19.29 18.06 -1.08
CA GLU A 157 -18.74 18.96 -0.06
C GLU A 157 -19.44 20.32 -0.11
N ASN A 158 -19.78 20.79 -1.31
CA ASN A 158 -20.41 22.08 -1.53
C ASN A 158 -21.35 22.08 -2.74
N GLU A 159 -22.07 23.19 -2.92
CA GLU A 159 -23.07 23.36 -3.98
C GLU A 159 -22.44 23.37 -5.39
N LYS A 160 -21.19 23.83 -5.52
CA LYS A 160 -20.45 23.91 -6.80
C LYS A 160 -20.12 22.51 -7.30
N ASP A 161 -19.71 21.59 -6.43
CA ASP A 161 -19.44 20.19 -6.79
C ASP A 161 -20.71 19.51 -7.33
N PHE A 162 -21.85 19.82 -6.72
CA PHE A 162 -23.14 19.32 -7.19
C PHE A 162 -23.52 19.88 -8.57
N ASP A 163 -23.23 21.16 -8.81
CA ASP A 163 -23.47 21.75 -10.13
C ASP A 163 -22.53 21.15 -11.20
N VAL A 164 -21.28 20.84 -10.87
CA VAL A 164 -20.34 20.11 -11.74
C VAL A 164 -20.88 18.71 -12.06
N PHE A 165 -21.41 18.01 -11.04
CA PHE A 165 -22.10 16.74 -11.22
C PHE A 165 -23.28 16.85 -12.18
N LEU A 166 -24.15 17.84 -12.01
CA LEU A 166 -25.31 18.03 -12.90
C LEU A 166 -24.90 18.29 -14.35
N ASN A 167 -23.76 18.94 -14.58
CA ASN A 167 -23.25 19.18 -15.93
C ASN A 167 -22.58 17.95 -16.56
N SER A 168 -22.21 16.95 -15.73
CA SER A 168 -21.43 15.78 -16.16
C SER A 168 -22.17 14.45 -15.95
N TYR A 169 -23.41 14.47 -15.44
CA TYR A 169 -24.12 13.27 -15.00
C TYR A 169 -24.28 12.24 -16.12
N PHE A 170 -24.49 12.66 -17.37
CA PHE A 170 -24.64 11.72 -18.49
C PHE A 170 -23.36 10.91 -18.75
N LYS A 171 -22.19 11.58 -18.67
CA LYS A 171 -20.89 10.91 -18.80
C LYS A 171 -20.64 9.96 -17.62
N LEU A 172 -20.96 10.41 -16.41
CA LEU A 172 -20.84 9.60 -15.20
C LEU A 172 -21.77 8.37 -15.24
N ASP A 173 -22.99 8.53 -15.73
CA ASP A 173 -23.94 7.41 -15.87
C ASP A 173 -23.48 6.41 -16.91
N ASN A 174 -22.95 6.88 -18.04
CA ASN A 174 -22.31 6.03 -19.04
C ASN A 174 -21.13 5.24 -18.43
N LEU A 175 -20.33 5.87 -17.57
CA LEU A 175 -19.22 5.21 -16.89
C LEU A 175 -19.70 4.08 -15.97
N LEU A 176 -20.75 4.32 -15.19
CA LEU A 176 -21.36 3.29 -14.34
C LEU A 176 -21.98 2.17 -15.20
N PHE A 177 -22.60 2.53 -16.31
CA PHE A 177 -23.15 1.56 -17.26
C PHE A 177 -22.07 0.65 -17.86
N LEU A 178 -20.88 1.19 -18.19
CA LEU A 178 -19.74 0.39 -18.63
C LEU A 178 -19.28 -0.61 -17.56
N ALA A 179 -19.43 -0.25 -16.29
CA ALA A 179 -19.04 -1.07 -15.15
C ALA A 179 -20.17 -2.00 -14.64
N LYS A 180 -21.37 -1.98 -15.25
CA LYS A 180 -22.56 -2.64 -14.70
C LYS A 180 -22.39 -4.15 -14.45
N ASP A 181 -21.66 -4.81 -15.35
CA ASP A 181 -21.42 -6.26 -15.30
C ASP A 181 -20.10 -6.61 -14.56
N TYR A 182 -19.42 -5.61 -14.01
CA TYR A 182 -18.15 -5.74 -13.32
C TYR A 182 -18.23 -5.10 -11.93
N GLN A 183 -18.81 -5.85 -10.98
CA GLN A 183 -19.14 -5.35 -9.65
C GLN A 183 -17.96 -4.71 -8.89
N ALA A 184 -16.75 -5.25 -9.04
CA ALA A 184 -15.56 -4.67 -8.41
C ALA A 184 -15.28 -3.24 -8.91
N LEU A 185 -15.37 -3.01 -10.22
CA LEU A 185 -15.20 -1.67 -10.81
C LEU A 185 -16.34 -0.74 -10.39
N LEU A 186 -17.58 -1.23 -10.42
CA LEU A 186 -18.74 -0.46 -10.00
C LEU A 186 -18.62 0.01 -8.55
N HIS A 187 -18.19 -0.89 -7.66
CA HIS A 187 -17.92 -0.56 -6.27
C HIS A 187 -16.83 0.51 -6.13
N THR A 188 -15.69 0.34 -6.82
CA THR A 188 -14.59 1.31 -6.78
C THR A 188 -14.98 2.69 -7.32
N LEU A 189 -15.77 2.76 -8.39
CA LEU A 189 -16.29 4.02 -8.94
C LEU A 189 -17.22 4.75 -7.95
N ILE A 190 -18.14 4.02 -7.32
CA ILE A 190 -19.10 4.61 -6.37
C ILE A 190 -18.40 5.03 -5.08
N PHE A 191 -17.49 4.19 -4.56
CA PHE A 191 -16.77 4.48 -3.32
C PHE A 191 -15.88 5.72 -3.46
N ASN A 192 -15.26 5.91 -4.63
CA ASN A 192 -14.38 7.05 -4.92
C ASN A 192 -15.05 8.13 -5.77
N PHE A 193 -16.37 8.31 -5.65
CA PHE A 193 -17.15 9.13 -6.59
C PHE A 193 -16.67 10.58 -6.70
N THR A 194 -16.31 11.22 -5.58
CA THR A 194 -15.78 12.60 -5.58
C THR A 194 -14.51 12.70 -6.43
N PHE A 195 -13.59 11.74 -6.27
CA PHE A 195 -12.39 11.65 -7.08
C PHE A 195 -12.72 11.43 -8.57
N VAL A 196 -13.66 10.52 -8.85
CA VAL A 196 -14.11 10.22 -10.23
C VAL A 196 -14.66 11.47 -10.92
N MET A 197 -15.49 12.26 -10.23
CA MET A 197 -16.04 13.50 -10.80
C MET A 197 -14.96 14.51 -11.13
N LYS A 198 -13.98 14.68 -10.23
CA LYS A 198 -12.88 15.63 -10.41
C LYS A 198 -11.96 15.25 -11.59
N HIS A 199 -11.78 13.96 -11.82
CA HIS A 199 -10.83 13.41 -12.81
C HIS A 199 -11.52 12.57 -13.90
N LEU A 200 -12.74 12.97 -14.30
CA LEU A 200 -13.61 12.17 -15.16
C LEU A 200 -12.97 11.80 -16.51
N GLU A 201 -12.37 12.78 -17.20
CA GLU A 201 -11.78 12.60 -18.53
C GLU A 201 -10.63 11.57 -18.56
N PRO A 202 -9.58 11.66 -17.71
CA PRO A 202 -8.51 10.66 -17.69
C PRO A 202 -9.00 9.27 -17.23
N ILE A 203 -9.97 9.21 -16.31
CA ILE A 203 -10.55 7.93 -15.86
C ILE A 203 -11.34 7.28 -16.99
N GLU A 204 -12.23 8.01 -17.65
CA GLU A 204 -13.02 7.49 -18.77
C GLU A 204 -12.12 6.99 -19.90
N THR A 205 -11.07 7.76 -20.24
CA THR A 205 -10.08 7.38 -21.25
C THR A 205 -9.39 6.07 -20.89
N TRP A 206 -8.96 5.91 -19.63
CA TRP A 206 -8.34 4.68 -19.15
C TRP A 206 -9.29 3.48 -19.20
N LEU A 207 -10.50 3.61 -18.65
CA LEU A 207 -11.46 2.51 -18.54
C LEU A 207 -11.95 2.03 -19.92
N ARG A 208 -11.91 2.90 -20.95
CA ARG A 208 -12.25 2.53 -22.34
C ARG A 208 -11.09 1.92 -23.13
N SER A 209 -9.87 1.98 -22.61
CA SER A 209 -8.68 1.47 -23.30
C SER A 209 -8.68 -0.05 -23.46
N GLU A 210 -8.05 -0.54 -24.54
CA GLU A 210 -7.86 -1.99 -24.76
C GLU A 210 -6.97 -2.63 -23.69
N GLU A 211 -6.02 -1.87 -23.14
CA GLU A 211 -5.19 -2.31 -22.01
C GLU A 211 -6.08 -2.63 -20.80
N PHE A 212 -6.99 -1.72 -20.41
CA PHE A 212 -7.87 -1.95 -19.27
C PHE A 212 -8.82 -3.13 -19.49
N LYS A 213 -9.45 -3.20 -20.67
CA LYS A 213 -10.34 -4.31 -21.03
C LYS A 213 -9.64 -5.65 -20.94
N THR A 214 -8.43 -5.74 -21.48
CA THR A 214 -7.66 -7.00 -21.51
C THR A 214 -7.20 -7.41 -20.12
N ARG A 215 -6.69 -6.46 -19.32
CA ARG A 215 -6.06 -6.77 -18.02
C ARG A 215 -7.06 -6.94 -16.88
N TYR A 216 -8.20 -6.24 -16.90
CA TYR A 216 -9.13 -6.19 -15.77
C TYR A 216 -10.51 -6.75 -16.09
N ILE A 217 -11.10 -6.39 -17.24
CA ILE A 217 -12.46 -6.84 -17.58
C ILE A 217 -12.44 -8.31 -17.97
N ARG A 218 -11.60 -8.71 -18.93
CA ARG A 218 -11.53 -10.11 -19.41
C ARG A 218 -11.14 -11.10 -18.32
N THR A 219 -10.25 -10.68 -17.40
CA THR A 219 -9.77 -11.50 -16.28
C THR A 219 -10.67 -11.44 -15.06
N LYS A 220 -11.70 -10.57 -15.04
CA LYS A 220 -12.53 -10.24 -13.88
C LYS A 220 -11.69 -9.94 -12.63
N HIS A 221 -10.65 -9.12 -12.79
CA HIS A 221 -9.70 -8.82 -11.72
C HIS A 221 -10.42 -8.25 -10.48
N PRO A 222 -10.12 -8.66 -9.23
CA PRO A 222 -10.89 -8.22 -8.06
C PRO A 222 -10.69 -6.75 -7.69
N TYR A 223 -9.59 -6.13 -8.16
CA TYR A 223 -9.20 -4.76 -7.81
C TYR A 223 -8.82 -3.94 -9.05
N PRO A 224 -9.78 -3.52 -9.88
CA PRO A 224 -9.49 -2.68 -11.04
C PRO A 224 -9.07 -1.26 -10.60
N PRO A 225 -7.96 -0.71 -11.12
CA PRO A 225 -7.51 0.63 -10.80
C PRO A 225 -8.29 1.68 -11.59
N LEU A 226 -8.59 2.83 -10.96
CA LEU A 226 -9.24 3.95 -11.65
C LEU A 226 -8.29 4.81 -12.48
N LEU A 227 -6.98 4.69 -12.25
CA LEU A 227 -5.94 5.34 -13.04
C LEU A 227 -5.05 4.29 -13.69
N ASN A 228 -4.42 4.64 -14.82
CA ASN A 228 -3.49 3.75 -15.51
C ASN A 228 -2.17 3.68 -14.73
N PRO A 229 -1.81 2.53 -14.13
CA PRO A 229 -0.57 2.43 -13.36
C PRO A 229 0.68 2.55 -14.23
N ARG A 230 0.61 2.21 -15.53
CA ARG A 230 1.75 2.37 -16.45
C ARG A 230 2.10 3.84 -16.63
N ILE A 231 1.10 4.69 -16.83
CA ILE A 231 1.29 6.15 -16.97
C ILE A 231 1.81 6.76 -15.67
N LEU A 232 1.28 6.35 -14.52
CA LEU A 232 1.79 6.84 -13.24
C LEU A 232 3.27 6.46 -13.01
N ASN A 233 3.71 5.28 -13.46
CA ASN A 233 5.11 4.87 -13.39
C ASN A 233 5.99 5.59 -14.42
N GLU A 234 5.49 5.85 -15.63
CA GLU A 234 6.17 6.69 -16.63
C GLU A 234 6.51 8.08 -16.03
N LEU A 235 5.56 8.68 -15.31
CA LEU A 235 5.75 9.97 -14.64
C LEU A 235 6.79 9.92 -13.50
N LEU A 236 6.84 8.82 -12.75
CA LEU A 236 7.86 8.61 -11.70
C LEU A 236 9.27 8.49 -12.29
N GLU A 237 9.42 7.72 -13.37
CA GLU A 237 10.69 7.56 -14.07
C GLU A 237 11.16 8.90 -14.67
N PHE A 238 10.25 9.64 -15.29
CA PHE A 238 10.52 10.96 -15.84
C PHE A 238 10.96 11.96 -14.76
N GLY A 239 10.22 12.03 -13.64
CA GLY A 239 10.58 12.89 -12.50
C GLY A 239 11.95 12.57 -11.92
N SER A 240 12.32 11.29 -11.88
CA SER A 240 13.65 10.85 -11.40
C SER A 240 14.78 11.29 -12.32
N LYS A 241 14.58 11.25 -13.65
CA LYS A 241 15.55 11.78 -14.64
C LYS A 241 15.75 13.28 -14.48
N ILE A 242 14.68 14.04 -14.26
CA ILE A 242 14.75 15.49 -14.07
C ILE A 242 15.53 15.87 -12.81
N LYS A 243 15.29 15.18 -11.69
CA LYS A 243 16.03 15.41 -10.45
C LYS A 243 17.54 15.17 -10.62
N ALA A 244 17.92 14.19 -11.46
CA ALA A 244 19.32 13.94 -11.80
C ALA A 244 19.96 15.04 -12.68
N LEU A 245 19.16 15.87 -13.36
CA LEU A 245 19.60 16.96 -14.23
C LEU A 245 19.78 18.32 -13.50
N ASN A 246 19.71 18.35 -12.16
CA ASN A 246 19.94 19.56 -11.34
C ASN A 246 19.10 20.79 -11.73
N LEU A 247 17.82 20.60 -12.07
CA LEU A 247 16.89 21.75 -12.13
C LEU A 247 16.69 22.29 -10.71
N LYS A 248 17.04 23.56 -10.49
CA LYS A 248 16.96 24.26 -9.20
C LYS A 248 15.58 24.06 -8.55
N SER A 249 15.58 23.53 -7.34
CA SER A 249 14.39 23.19 -6.55
C SER A 249 13.51 24.42 -6.28
N LYS A 250 12.21 24.29 -6.56
CA LYS A 250 11.15 25.22 -6.15
C LYS A 250 10.39 24.66 -4.95
N GLU A 251 9.57 25.50 -4.30
CA GLU A 251 8.88 25.18 -3.04
C GLU A 251 7.87 24.02 -3.13
N THR A 252 7.40 23.63 -4.32
CA THR A 252 6.46 22.50 -4.47
C THR A 252 6.70 21.63 -5.71
N LEU A 253 6.51 20.31 -5.57
CA LEU A 253 6.56 19.32 -6.66
C LEU A 253 5.63 19.68 -7.84
N LYS A 254 4.53 20.38 -7.55
CA LYS A 254 3.56 20.88 -8.54
C LYS A 254 4.18 21.89 -9.50
N GLU A 255 5.05 22.76 -9.02
CA GLU A 255 5.76 23.73 -9.85
C GLU A 255 6.87 23.07 -10.66
N GLU A 256 7.56 22.09 -10.07
CA GLU A 256 8.57 21.30 -10.77
C GLU A 256 7.98 20.53 -11.95
N LEU A 257 6.81 19.91 -11.79
CA LEU A 257 6.12 19.19 -12.87
C LEU A 257 5.64 20.14 -13.99
N LYS A 258 5.15 21.33 -13.64
CA LYS A 258 4.73 22.34 -14.63
C LYS A 258 5.93 22.94 -15.38
N GLU A 259 7.05 23.14 -14.70
CA GLU A 259 8.28 23.62 -15.32
C GLU A 259 8.94 22.54 -16.19
N ALA A 260 8.92 21.29 -15.73
CA ALA A 260 9.34 20.12 -16.51
C ALA A 260 8.59 20.03 -17.85
N LEU A 261 7.27 20.21 -17.82
CA LEU A 261 6.43 20.30 -19.03
C LEU A 261 6.85 21.44 -19.96
N ASN A 262 7.37 22.55 -19.43
CA ASN A 262 7.76 23.71 -20.21
C ASN A 262 9.21 23.67 -20.71
N LYS A 263 10.10 22.93 -20.05
CA LYS A 263 11.55 22.93 -20.30
C LYS A 263 12.10 21.67 -20.97
N VAL A 264 11.49 20.51 -20.73
CA VAL A 264 11.91 19.24 -21.34
C VAL A 264 11.06 19.02 -22.58
N SER A 265 11.67 18.54 -23.66
CA SER A 265 10.97 18.25 -24.92
C SER A 265 9.73 17.39 -24.63
N LEU A 266 8.55 17.99 -24.78
CA LEU A 266 7.23 17.36 -24.60
C LEU A 266 7.05 16.07 -25.43
N ASN A 267 7.98 15.79 -26.35
CA ASN A 267 8.04 14.63 -27.22
C ASN A 267 8.46 13.34 -26.51
N GLU A 268 9.03 13.39 -25.30
CA GLU A 268 9.43 12.18 -24.54
C GLU A 268 8.30 11.56 -23.72
N LEU A 269 7.21 12.29 -23.46
CA LEU A 269 6.06 11.82 -22.69
C LEU A 269 4.91 11.36 -23.60
N SER A 270 4.17 10.35 -23.18
CA SER A 270 2.91 9.98 -23.81
C SER A 270 1.86 11.09 -23.73
N TYR A 271 0.86 11.06 -24.61
CA TYR A 271 -0.25 12.02 -24.55
C TYR A 271 -1.00 11.90 -23.22
N GLU A 272 -1.21 10.67 -22.77
CA GLU A 272 -1.85 10.33 -21.51
C GLU A 272 -1.06 10.86 -20.31
N ALA A 273 0.27 10.75 -20.31
CA ALA A 273 1.12 11.33 -19.27
C ALA A 273 0.95 12.86 -19.18
N ARG A 274 0.88 13.56 -20.32
CA ARG A 274 0.60 15.02 -20.33
C ARG A 274 -0.78 15.35 -19.76
N VAL A 275 -1.79 14.54 -20.08
CA VAL A 275 -3.14 14.68 -19.52
C VAL A 275 -3.12 14.47 -18.00
N TYR A 276 -2.36 13.49 -17.51
CA TYR A 276 -2.23 13.19 -16.07
C TYR A 276 -1.58 14.35 -15.33
N ILE A 277 -0.49 14.92 -15.86
CA ILE A 277 0.16 16.08 -15.23
C ILE A 277 -0.78 17.28 -15.17
N LYS A 278 -1.52 17.57 -16.26
CA LYS A 278 -2.53 18.66 -16.28
C LYS A 278 -3.62 18.47 -15.23
N ASN A 279 -3.93 17.23 -14.89
CA ASN A 279 -4.92 16.84 -13.89
C ASN A 279 -4.33 16.57 -12.50
N GLU A 280 -3.04 16.84 -12.27
CA GLU A 280 -2.35 16.62 -10.99
C GLU A 280 -2.38 15.14 -10.54
N LEU A 281 -2.32 14.21 -11.50
CA LEU A 281 -2.34 12.77 -11.27
C LEU A 281 -0.92 12.18 -11.33
N ASP A 282 -0.28 12.07 -10.17
CA ASP A 282 1.04 11.48 -9.99
C ASP A 282 1.08 10.72 -8.65
N TYR A 283 1.80 9.59 -8.58
CA TYR A 283 1.93 8.83 -7.33
C TYR A 283 2.41 9.71 -6.16
N ARG A 284 3.30 10.68 -6.41
CA ARG A 284 3.83 11.59 -5.39
C ARG A 284 2.83 12.63 -4.88
N LEU A 285 1.71 12.82 -5.59
CA LEU A 285 0.64 13.76 -5.23
C LEU A 285 -0.61 13.05 -4.68
N ILE A 286 -0.73 11.75 -4.89
CA ILE A 286 -1.85 10.93 -4.40
C ILE A 286 -1.47 10.35 -3.04
N ASP A 287 -2.25 10.68 -2.01
CA ASP A 287 -2.09 10.09 -0.68
C ASP A 287 -2.23 8.56 -0.74
N ALA A 288 -1.43 7.85 0.06
CA ALA A 288 -1.38 6.39 0.04
C ALA A 288 -2.74 5.74 0.38
N ASN A 289 -3.57 6.35 1.24
CA ASN A 289 -4.93 5.86 1.51
C ASN A 289 -5.83 5.97 0.29
N LEU A 290 -5.77 7.12 -0.39
CA LEU A 290 -6.50 7.31 -1.62
C LEU A 290 -6.00 6.34 -2.70
N ALA A 291 -4.69 6.15 -2.85
CA ALA A 291 -4.13 5.19 -3.80
C ALA A 291 -4.63 3.75 -3.54
N TRP A 292 -4.71 3.33 -2.27
CA TRP A 292 -5.32 2.07 -1.89
C TRP A 292 -6.80 1.99 -2.30
N ASP A 293 -7.58 3.02 -1.98
CA ASP A 293 -9.02 3.04 -2.26
C ASP A 293 -9.31 3.09 -3.78
N LEU A 294 -8.40 3.68 -4.57
CA LEU A 294 -8.39 3.68 -6.04
C LEU A 294 -7.84 2.40 -6.67
N ASN A 295 -7.43 1.41 -5.86
CA ASN A 295 -6.79 0.16 -6.28
C ASN A 295 -5.51 0.35 -7.12
N LEU A 296 -4.72 1.40 -6.87
CA LEU A 296 -3.49 1.63 -7.62
C LEU A 296 -2.44 0.57 -7.25
N SER A 297 -1.70 0.05 -8.24
CA SER A 297 -0.52 -0.76 -7.93
C SER A 297 0.51 0.08 -7.18
N LEU A 298 1.42 -0.55 -6.44
CA LEU A 298 2.53 0.17 -5.83
C LEU A 298 3.44 0.81 -6.90
N PRO A 299 4.17 1.89 -6.55
CA PRO A 299 5.19 2.49 -7.41
C PRO A 299 6.30 1.51 -7.83
N LYS A 300 6.80 1.57 -9.07
CA LYS A 300 7.86 0.70 -9.60
C LYS A 300 9.30 1.11 -9.23
N ASN A 301 9.48 1.77 -8.09
CA ASN A 301 10.79 2.23 -7.63
C ASN A 301 11.57 1.13 -6.89
N TYR A 302 11.75 -0.04 -7.51
CA TYR A 302 12.55 -1.14 -6.99
C TYR A 302 13.27 -1.89 -8.12
N LYS A 303 14.32 -2.64 -7.79
CA LYS A 303 15.17 -3.33 -8.77
C LYS A 303 14.74 -4.78 -9.03
N PHE A 304 14.29 -5.46 -7.99
CA PHE A 304 13.76 -6.82 -8.10
C PHE A 304 12.92 -7.16 -6.86
N LEU A 305 12.09 -8.19 -7.00
CA LEU A 305 11.35 -8.83 -5.92
C LEU A 305 12.15 -10.01 -5.37
N PHE A 306 12.51 -9.98 -4.09
CA PHE A 306 13.10 -11.09 -3.36
C PHE A 306 12.02 -11.87 -2.62
N TRP A 307 11.90 -13.18 -2.86
CA TRP A 307 10.82 -13.97 -2.30
C TRP A 307 11.22 -15.40 -1.96
N GLY A 308 10.38 -16.09 -1.20
CA GLY A 308 10.58 -17.47 -0.77
C GLY A 308 10.71 -17.63 0.75
N SER A 309 10.86 -18.87 1.20
CA SER A 309 10.86 -19.26 2.61
C SER A 309 12.06 -18.72 3.38
N HIS A 310 11.96 -18.79 4.72
CA HIS A 310 13.10 -18.58 5.60
C HIS A 310 14.07 -19.77 5.59
N GLY A 311 15.23 -19.61 6.23
CA GLY A 311 16.22 -20.69 6.41
C GLY A 311 17.14 -20.99 5.22
N VAL A 312 17.08 -20.18 4.17
CA VAL A 312 17.81 -20.38 2.89
C VAL A 312 19.01 -19.46 2.68
N GLY A 313 19.41 -18.65 3.68
CA GLY A 313 20.54 -17.70 3.57
C GLY A 313 20.14 -16.22 3.46
N ASN A 314 18.86 -15.92 3.70
CA ASN A 314 18.27 -14.58 3.58
C ASN A 314 19.03 -13.46 4.33
N PHE A 315 19.55 -13.73 5.52
CA PHE A 315 20.25 -12.71 6.30
C PHE A 315 21.58 -12.28 5.66
N GLY A 316 22.35 -13.23 5.13
CA GLY A 316 23.57 -12.93 4.38
C GLY A 316 23.27 -12.16 3.10
N PHE A 317 22.31 -12.66 2.31
CA PHE A 317 21.85 -11.99 1.09
C PHE A 317 21.40 -10.54 1.35
N SER A 318 20.63 -10.30 2.41
CA SER A 318 20.16 -8.97 2.78
C SER A 318 21.30 -8.01 3.11
N ASN A 319 22.35 -8.48 3.81
CA ASN A 319 23.55 -7.68 4.10
C ASN A 319 24.40 -7.44 2.85
N PHE A 320 24.47 -8.39 1.91
CA PHE A 320 25.08 -8.16 0.60
C PHE A 320 24.36 -7.05 -0.18
N MET A 321 23.02 -7.05 -0.19
CA MET A 321 22.24 -5.99 -0.83
C MET A 321 22.45 -4.63 -0.15
N ARG A 322 22.52 -4.59 1.19
CA ARG A 322 22.86 -3.37 1.95
C ARG A 322 24.25 -2.83 1.59
N LYS A 323 25.25 -3.71 1.41
CA LYS A 323 26.60 -3.31 0.98
C LYS A 323 26.60 -2.69 -0.42
N LEU A 324 25.71 -3.16 -1.29
CA LEU A 324 25.44 -2.56 -2.61
C LEU A 324 24.55 -1.31 -2.55
N LYS A 325 24.19 -0.85 -1.35
CA LYS A 325 23.34 0.32 -1.04
C LYS A 325 21.85 0.15 -1.37
N LEU A 326 21.38 -1.07 -1.60
CA LEU A 326 19.96 -1.32 -1.79
C LEU A 326 19.20 -1.25 -0.46
N ASN A 327 18.08 -0.54 -0.47
CA ASN A 327 17.14 -0.52 0.64
C ASN A 327 16.15 -1.69 0.53
N ASN A 328 15.90 -2.39 1.65
CA ASN A 328 14.96 -3.49 1.69
C ASN A 328 13.59 -3.00 2.18
N ILE A 329 12.55 -3.21 1.38
CA ILE A 329 11.16 -3.01 1.80
C ILE A 329 10.56 -4.38 2.09
N TYR A 330 10.42 -4.71 3.37
CA TYR A 330 10.04 -6.04 3.82
C TYR A 330 8.54 -6.15 4.12
N TYR A 331 7.90 -7.22 3.61
CA TYR A 331 6.50 -7.51 3.87
C TYR A 331 6.32 -8.07 5.29
N MET A 332 5.82 -7.23 6.19
CA MET A 332 5.68 -7.54 7.62
C MET A 332 4.42 -8.34 7.96
N ASN A 333 3.43 -8.38 7.05
CA ASN A 333 2.17 -9.09 7.24
C ASN A 333 1.49 -8.68 8.57
N TYR A 334 1.19 -7.39 8.73
CA TYR A 334 0.62 -6.82 9.96
C TYR A 334 -0.80 -7.33 10.32
N ASN A 335 -1.29 -8.38 9.64
CA ASN A 335 -2.70 -8.77 9.55
C ASN A 335 -3.63 -7.65 9.04
N ASP A 336 -3.06 -6.58 8.48
CA ASP A 336 -3.75 -5.51 7.79
C ASP A 336 -3.03 -5.21 6.47
N SER A 337 -3.59 -5.73 5.38
CA SER A 337 -3.05 -5.54 4.03
C SER A 337 -3.07 -4.07 3.57
N ARG A 338 -3.91 -3.21 4.17
CA ARG A 338 -3.90 -1.77 3.89
C ARG A 338 -2.63 -1.18 4.48
N LEU A 339 -2.32 -1.45 5.74
CA LEU A 339 -1.09 -0.96 6.38
C LEU A 339 0.18 -1.42 5.65
N ASP A 340 0.23 -2.69 5.23
CA ASP A 340 1.32 -3.20 4.39
C ASP A 340 1.47 -2.37 3.09
N TYR A 341 0.36 -2.08 2.41
CA TYR A 341 0.36 -1.27 1.19
C TYR A 341 0.84 0.17 1.45
N LEU A 342 0.32 0.84 2.48
CA LEU A 342 0.68 2.23 2.79
C LEU A 342 2.18 2.36 3.08
N ASN A 343 2.73 1.44 3.87
CA ASN A 343 4.15 1.41 4.20
C ASN A 343 5.02 1.23 2.94
N PHE A 344 4.63 0.32 2.06
CA PHE A 344 5.34 0.08 0.81
C PHE A 344 5.24 1.28 -0.13
N TYR A 345 4.04 1.82 -0.29
CA TYR A 345 3.77 2.97 -1.15
C TYR A 345 4.67 4.15 -0.77
N ASN A 346 4.69 4.52 0.51
CA ASN A 346 5.52 5.60 1.01
C ASN A 346 7.01 5.30 0.88
N SER A 347 7.44 4.09 1.23
CA SER A 347 8.86 3.70 1.16
C SER A 347 9.40 3.73 -0.28
N LEU A 348 8.59 3.30 -1.26
CA LEU A 348 8.95 3.31 -2.67
C LEU A 348 9.01 4.73 -3.26
N LEU A 349 8.35 5.72 -2.66
CA LEU A 349 8.43 7.11 -3.10
C LEU A 349 9.64 7.87 -2.53
N VAL A 350 10.19 7.41 -1.40
CA VAL A 350 11.32 8.07 -0.72
C VAL A 350 12.66 7.72 -1.38
N ASN A 351 12.87 6.45 -1.71
CA ASN A 351 14.13 5.96 -2.28
C ASN A 351 13.87 5.34 -3.66
N SER A 352 14.80 5.48 -4.59
CA SER A 352 14.71 4.90 -5.95
C SER A 352 15.54 3.61 -6.10
N TYR A 353 16.32 3.24 -5.07
CA TYR A 353 17.25 2.12 -5.09
C TYR A 353 16.83 1.04 -4.07
N ASN A 354 15.61 0.51 -4.25
CA ASN A 354 15.03 -0.50 -3.37
C ASN A 354 15.04 -1.91 -3.98
N TYR A 355 14.85 -2.92 -3.14
CA TYR A 355 14.26 -4.20 -3.50
C TYR A 355 13.12 -4.52 -2.53
N ILE A 356 12.14 -5.29 -3.01
CA ILE A 356 11.01 -5.70 -2.20
C ILE A 356 11.25 -7.12 -1.69
N SER A 357 10.98 -7.40 -0.42
CA SER A 357 11.07 -8.75 0.15
C SER A 357 9.70 -9.29 0.55
N ILE A 358 9.26 -10.40 -0.05
CA ILE A 358 8.03 -11.12 0.31
C ILE A 358 8.41 -12.54 0.74
N ARG A 359 8.62 -12.74 2.04
CA ARG A 359 9.09 -14.01 2.61
C ARG A 359 8.11 -14.66 3.58
N ASP A 360 7.07 -13.92 3.96
CA ASP A 360 6.01 -14.39 4.83
C ASP A 360 4.73 -14.51 4.02
N PHE A 361 4.10 -15.69 4.03
CA PHE A 361 2.88 -15.95 3.27
C PHE A 361 1.86 -16.74 4.08
N LYS A 362 0.74 -16.11 4.40
CA LYS A 362 -0.38 -16.74 5.13
C LYS A 362 -1.59 -17.01 4.23
N SER A 363 -2.00 -16.01 3.47
CA SER A 363 -3.15 -16.08 2.57
C SER A 363 -3.10 -14.93 1.57
N VAL A 364 -3.75 -15.12 0.43
CA VAL A 364 -3.93 -14.08 -0.59
C VAL A 364 -4.83 -12.97 -0.04
N ASN A 365 -4.45 -11.72 -0.30
CA ASN A 365 -5.21 -10.53 0.06
C ASN A 365 -4.95 -9.42 -1.00
N LYS A 366 -5.64 -8.28 -0.88
CA LYS A 366 -5.58 -7.17 -1.85
C LYS A 366 -4.15 -6.67 -2.11
N PHE A 367 -3.26 -6.65 -1.12
CA PHE A 367 -1.87 -6.20 -1.31
C PHE A 367 -1.17 -6.96 -2.44
N PHE A 368 -1.32 -8.28 -2.51
CA PHE A 368 -0.68 -9.10 -3.55
C PHE A 368 -1.15 -8.75 -4.97
N PHE A 369 -2.41 -8.34 -5.13
CA PHE A 369 -2.94 -7.90 -6.43
C PHE A 369 -2.47 -6.49 -6.83
N LEU A 370 -1.99 -5.71 -5.86
CA LEU A 370 -1.46 -4.36 -6.10
C LEU A 370 0.07 -4.36 -6.20
N LEU A 371 0.72 -5.51 -6.15
CA LEU A 371 2.15 -5.61 -6.44
C LEU A 371 2.41 -5.27 -7.91
N PRO A 372 3.40 -4.43 -8.20
CA PRO A 372 3.67 -3.94 -9.55
C PRO A 372 4.57 -4.91 -10.33
N LEU A 373 4.15 -6.19 -10.39
CA LEU A 373 4.92 -7.31 -10.91
C LEU A 373 5.45 -7.03 -12.32
N ASP A 374 6.77 -7.02 -12.45
CA ASP A 374 7.52 -6.73 -13.67
C ASP A 374 8.43 -7.90 -14.08
N ASN A 375 8.29 -9.06 -13.43
CA ASN A 375 9.05 -10.29 -13.66
C ASN A 375 10.56 -10.19 -13.41
N HIS A 376 11.01 -9.22 -12.61
CA HIS A 376 12.39 -9.20 -12.08
C HIS A 376 12.36 -9.70 -10.65
N SER A 377 12.78 -10.95 -10.43
CA SER A 377 12.74 -11.54 -9.09
C SER A 377 13.94 -12.41 -8.78
N VAL A 378 14.26 -12.52 -7.50
CA VAL A 378 15.29 -13.37 -6.95
C VAL A 378 14.66 -14.38 -6.01
N TYR A 379 14.97 -15.65 -6.22
CA TYR A 379 14.48 -16.77 -5.42
C TYR A 379 15.67 -17.56 -4.86
N LEU A 380 15.84 -17.52 -3.54
CA LEU A 380 16.93 -18.21 -2.86
C LEU A 380 16.42 -19.56 -2.34
N VAL A 381 17.14 -20.64 -2.68
CA VAL A 381 16.76 -22.02 -2.34
C VAL A 381 17.84 -22.74 -1.55
N ARG A 382 17.48 -23.85 -0.93
CA ARG A 382 18.38 -24.70 -0.14
C ARG A 382 17.83 -26.11 -0.06
N ASP A 383 18.70 -27.10 0.08
CA ASP A 383 18.33 -28.45 0.51
C ASP A 383 17.33 -28.38 1.69
N VAL A 384 16.15 -28.95 1.48
CA VAL A 384 15.02 -28.82 2.40
C VAL A 384 15.24 -29.51 3.75
N ILE A 385 16.11 -30.53 3.80
CA ILE A 385 16.54 -31.15 5.07
C ILE A 385 17.49 -30.20 5.80
N SER A 386 18.42 -29.58 5.09
CA SER A 386 19.27 -28.54 5.66
C SER A 386 18.48 -27.30 6.12
N SER A 387 17.40 -26.96 5.42
CA SER A 387 16.46 -25.89 5.83
C SER A 387 15.71 -26.27 7.11
N LEU A 388 15.14 -27.48 7.16
CA LEU A 388 14.47 -27.99 8.36
C LEU A 388 15.42 -28.01 9.57
N LYS A 389 16.64 -28.53 9.38
CA LYS A 389 17.71 -28.50 10.38
C LYS A 389 18.00 -27.09 10.88
N HIS A 390 18.12 -26.13 9.96
CA HIS A 390 18.40 -24.75 10.34
C HIS A 390 17.31 -24.16 11.23
N HIS A 391 16.03 -24.44 10.94
CA HIS A 391 14.92 -23.99 11.78
C HIS A 391 14.90 -24.65 13.16
N ILE A 392 15.28 -25.93 13.26
CA ILE A 392 15.42 -26.64 14.54
C ILE A 392 16.55 -26.01 15.38
N ASN A 393 17.69 -25.73 14.76
CA ASN A 393 18.87 -25.14 15.41
C ASN A 393 18.83 -23.61 15.49
N PHE A 394 17.72 -22.94 15.16
CA PHE A 394 17.70 -21.49 15.10
C PHE A 394 17.87 -20.90 16.51
N ASN A 395 18.86 -20.03 16.67
CA ASN A 395 19.17 -19.37 17.93
C ASN A 395 18.15 -18.27 18.23
N TRP A 396 17.31 -18.46 19.24
CA TRP A 396 16.41 -17.44 19.77
C TRP A 396 16.97 -16.79 21.03
N GLN A 397 16.39 -15.67 21.45
CA GLN A 397 16.74 -15.00 22.69
C GLN A 397 16.31 -15.85 23.90
N GLY A 398 17.28 -16.36 24.64
CA GLY A 398 17.11 -17.20 25.81
C GLY A 398 16.59 -16.45 27.04
N GLY A 399 16.55 -17.15 28.18
CA GLY A 399 15.93 -16.68 29.43
C GLY A 399 16.57 -15.41 29.99
N ASN A 400 17.90 -15.34 30.00
CA ASN A 400 18.69 -14.21 30.51
C ASN A 400 19.13 -13.22 29.41
N TYR A 401 18.57 -13.31 28.20
CA TYR A 401 18.96 -12.40 27.13
C TYR A 401 18.63 -10.94 27.49
N LEU A 402 19.65 -10.09 27.52
CA LEU A 402 19.54 -8.65 27.69
C LEU A 402 19.89 -7.91 26.38
N ASN A 403 19.08 -6.92 26.02
CA ASN A 403 19.31 -6.04 24.86
C ASN A 403 20.51 -5.11 25.06
N ILE A 404 20.70 -4.65 26.30
CA ILE A 404 21.79 -3.80 26.76
C ILE A 404 22.23 -4.36 28.13
N ILE A 405 23.53 -4.52 28.32
CA ILE A 405 24.13 -4.92 29.59
C ILE A 405 24.86 -3.74 30.22
N ASN A 406 24.99 -3.72 31.53
CA ASN A 406 25.81 -2.72 32.21
C ASN A 406 27.29 -3.11 32.15
N PHE A 407 28.16 -2.11 32.10
CA PHE A 407 29.59 -2.33 32.31
C PHE A 407 29.86 -3.01 33.66
N GLY A 408 30.71 -4.04 33.66
CA GLY A 408 31.10 -4.78 34.86
C GLY A 408 30.18 -5.95 35.25
N MET A 409 29.11 -6.21 34.49
CA MET A 409 28.31 -7.44 34.67
C MET A 409 29.16 -8.70 34.48
N ASP A 410 28.85 -9.75 35.24
CA ASP A 410 29.60 -11.00 35.16
C ASP A 410 29.40 -11.70 33.81
N CYS A 411 30.48 -12.28 33.26
CA CYS A 411 30.44 -12.93 31.95
C CYS A 411 29.50 -14.14 31.94
N LYS A 412 29.43 -14.90 33.04
CA LYS A 412 28.57 -16.08 33.16
C LYS A 412 27.10 -15.65 33.10
N GLU A 413 26.74 -14.61 33.85
CA GLU A 413 25.40 -14.03 33.85
C GLU A 413 24.95 -13.54 32.46
N ILE A 414 25.88 -13.06 31.63
CA ILE A 414 25.59 -12.56 30.28
C ILE A 414 25.43 -13.68 29.26
N TRP A 415 26.27 -14.72 29.33
CA TRP A 415 26.40 -15.72 28.26
C TRP A 415 25.66 -17.03 28.52
N GLU A 416 25.61 -17.51 29.76
CA GLU A 416 24.89 -18.76 30.08
C GLU A 416 23.41 -18.60 29.78
N ASN A 417 22.75 -19.56 29.13
CA ASN A 417 21.32 -19.50 28.80
C ASN A 417 20.89 -18.34 27.87
N ARG A 418 21.84 -17.59 27.29
CA ARG A 418 21.55 -16.45 26.38
C ARG A 418 20.86 -16.90 25.11
N ILE A 419 21.15 -18.11 24.67
CA ILE A 419 20.56 -18.75 23.51
C ILE A 419 19.44 -19.67 23.96
N GLY A 420 18.29 -19.55 23.32
CA GLY A 420 17.15 -20.42 23.50
C GLY A 420 16.75 -21.09 22.19
N TYR A 421 16.01 -22.19 22.30
CA TYR A 421 15.52 -22.96 21.16
C TYR A 421 13.98 -23.12 21.20
N ILE A 422 13.38 -23.49 20.07
CA ILE A 422 11.95 -23.85 20.04
C ILE A 422 11.71 -25.15 20.85
N PRO A 423 10.50 -25.37 21.41
CA PRO A 423 9.27 -24.60 21.24
C PRO A 423 9.17 -23.34 22.12
N ASN A 424 9.95 -23.24 23.21
CA ASN A 424 9.95 -22.09 24.11
C ASN A 424 11.40 -21.61 24.37
N PRO A 425 11.88 -20.59 23.64
CA PRO A 425 13.23 -20.06 23.79
C PRO A 425 13.63 -19.67 25.21
N LYS A 426 12.66 -19.29 26.07
CA LYS A 426 12.96 -18.84 27.42
C LYS A 426 13.33 -19.99 28.37
N THR A 427 12.94 -21.22 28.05
CA THR A 427 13.15 -22.38 28.92
C THR A 427 13.86 -23.55 28.22
N THR A 428 13.91 -23.58 26.90
CA THR A 428 14.54 -24.65 26.13
C THR A 428 15.98 -24.27 25.75
N GLN A 429 16.95 -24.98 26.35
CA GLN A 429 18.39 -24.67 26.24
C GLN A 429 19.17 -25.56 25.25
N THR A 430 18.51 -26.55 24.67
CA THR A 430 19.07 -27.43 23.64
C THR A 430 18.07 -27.58 22.49
N PRO A 431 18.52 -27.66 21.24
CA PRO A 431 17.64 -27.97 20.13
C PRO A 431 17.18 -29.44 20.22
N ASP A 432 15.93 -29.69 19.84
CA ASP A 432 15.34 -31.02 19.81
C ASP A 432 14.79 -31.30 18.40
N VAL A 433 15.20 -32.43 17.81
CA VAL A 433 14.77 -32.86 16.48
C VAL A 433 13.25 -33.06 16.40
N SER A 434 12.61 -33.40 17.52
CA SER A 434 11.15 -33.54 17.62
C SER A 434 10.41 -32.23 17.29
N SER A 435 11.09 -31.08 17.41
CA SER A 435 10.58 -29.77 17.02
C SER A 435 10.23 -29.64 15.53
N ALA A 436 10.73 -30.56 14.68
CA ALA A 436 10.27 -30.71 13.31
C ALA A 436 8.73 -30.80 13.24
N LYS A 437 8.07 -31.48 14.19
CA LYS A 437 6.60 -31.58 14.25
C LYS A 437 5.93 -30.20 14.27
N ARG A 438 6.46 -29.27 15.07
CA ARG A 438 5.98 -27.90 15.20
C ARG A 438 6.21 -27.10 13.91
N LEU A 439 7.36 -27.29 13.27
CA LEU A 439 7.74 -26.59 12.04
C LEU A 439 6.87 -26.98 10.83
N LEU A 440 6.18 -28.12 10.90
CA LEU A 440 5.24 -28.61 9.89
C LEU A 440 3.77 -28.23 10.20
N THR A 441 3.51 -27.38 11.20
CA THR A 441 2.18 -26.86 11.50
C THR A 441 1.79 -25.75 10.53
N LYS A 442 0.48 -25.53 10.33
CA LYS A 442 -0.02 -24.45 9.46
C LYS A 442 0.53 -23.07 9.85
N ARG A 443 0.72 -22.81 11.15
CA ARG A 443 1.28 -21.55 11.65
C ARG A 443 2.75 -21.39 11.28
N ALA A 444 3.58 -22.42 11.44
CA ALA A 444 4.99 -22.34 11.07
C ALA A 444 5.19 -22.22 9.56
N ARG A 445 4.32 -22.86 8.77
CA ARG A 445 4.36 -22.80 7.31
C ARG A 445 4.05 -21.44 6.70
N THR A 446 3.73 -20.42 7.50
CA THR A 446 3.65 -19.05 6.96
C THR A 446 5.02 -18.45 6.68
N VAL A 447 6.09 -19.08 7.16
CA VAL A 447 7.48 -18.63 6.97
C VAL A 447 8.40 -19.76 6.49
N THR A 448 7.88 -21.00 6.40
CA THR A 448 8.62 -22.18 5.94
C THR A 448 7.83 -22.95 4.89
N PHE A 449 8.54 -23.54 3.92
CA PHE A 449 8.01 -24.52 2.98
C PHE A 449 6.73 -24.10 2.22
N HIS A 450 6.59 -22.84 1.83
CA HIS A 450 5.38 -22.30 1.16
C HIS A 450 5.63 -21.74 -0.25
N ASP A 451 6.82 -21.96 -0.79
CA ASP A 451 7.32 -21.23 -1.97
C ASP A 451 6.48 -21.45 -3.23
N TYR A 452 6.04 -22.67 -3.52
CA TYR A 452 5.19 -22.91 -4.68
C TYR A 452 3.81 -22.26 -4.51
N THR A 453 3.26 -22.28 -3.30
CA THR A 453 1.99 -21.59 -3.03
C THR A 453 2.13 -20.09 -3.21
N LEU A 454 3.20 -19.46 -2.71
CA LEU A 454 3.47 -18.04 -2.91
C LEU A 454 3.72 -17.72 -4.40
N MET A 455 4.47 -18.56 -5.10
CA MET A 455 4.76 -18.41 -6.53
C MET A 455 3.48 -18.34 -7.38
N LYS A 456 2.48 -19.19 -7.10
CA LYS A 456 1.19 -19.15 -7.80
C LYS A 456 0.46 -17.82 -7.64
N VAL A 457 0.62 -17.16 -6.49
CA VAL A 457 0.01 -15.86 -6.19
C VAL A 457 0.76 -14.74 -6.90
N LEU A 458 2.10 -14.78 -6.88
CA LEU A 458 2.94 -13.79 -7.52
C LEU A 458 2.95 -13.93 -9.06
N ASN A 459 2.67 -15.13 -9.59
CA ASN A 459 2.58 -15.44 -11.02
C ASN A 459 3.75 -14.86 -11.84
N LEU A 460 4.97 -15.03 -11.32
CA LEU A 460 6.19 -14.47 -11.91
C LEU A 460 6.60 -15.29 -13.15
N LYS A 461 7.14 -14.62 -14.18
CA LYS A 461 7.58 -15.30 -15.41
C LYS A 461 9.09 -15.47 -15.53
N SER A 462 9.86 -14.59 -14.90
CA SER A 462 11.33 -14.60 -14.93
C SER A 462 11.86 -14.51 -13.49
N ILE A 463 12.68 -15.48 -13.12
CA ILE A 463 13.12 -15.71 -11.75
C ILE A 463 14.60 -16.07 -11.78
N TYR A 464 15.41 -15.25 -11.10
CA TYR A 464 16.82 -15.51 -10.88
C TYR A 464 16.98 -16.37 -9.63
N ILE A 465 17.25 -17.66 -9.84
CA ILE A 465 17.32 -18.65 -8.78
C ILE A 465 18.76 -18.79 -8.30
N ILE A 466 18.96 -18.73 -6.99
CA ILE A 466 20.27 -18.89 -6.33
C ILE A 466 20.15 -20.03 -5.33
N ASP A 467 21.03 -21.02 -5.41
CA ASP A 467 21.15 -22.00 -4.32
C ASP A 467 22.02 -21.43 -3.18
N MET A 468 21.69 -21.71 -1.93
CA MET A 468 22.46 -21.24 -0.76
C MET A 468 23.95 -21.58 -0.89
N SER A 469 24.32 -22.70 -1.52
CA SER A 469 25.71 -23.09 -1.75
C SER A 469 26.51 -22.09 -2.61
N GLU A 470 25.84 -21.25 -3.41
CA GLU A 470 26.45 -20.22 -4.25
C GLU A 470 26.76 -18.93 -3.48
N ILE A 471 26.20 -18.74 -2.28
CA ILE A 471 26.41 -17.55 -1.44
C ILE A 471 27.14 -17.85 -0.13
N ILE A 472 27.84 -18.97 -0.08
CA ILE A 472 28.71 -19.39 1.02
C ILE A 472 30.05 -19.90 0.49
N ASN A 473 30.99 -20.22 1.39
CA ASN A 473 32.26 -20.89 1.07
C ASN A 473 33.08 -20.19 -0.02
N GLY A 474 33.18 -18.86 0.04
CA GLY A 474 34.00 -18.07 -0.90
C GLY A 474 33.36 -17.76 -2.24
N LYS A 475 32.14 -18.25 -2.51
CA LYS A 475 31.45 -18.06 -3.81
C LYS A 475 30.59 -16.80 -3.87
N ALA A 476 30.26 -16.22 -2.71
CA ALA A 476 29.30 -15.12 -2.60
C ALA A 476 29.70 -13.90 -3.45
N PHE A 477 30.97 -13.51 -3.47
CA PHE A 477 31.43 -12.36 -4.25
C PHE A 477 31.08 -12.50 -5.75
N GLU A 478 31.40 -13.65 -6.35
CA GLU A 478 31.15 -13.91 -7.77
C GLU A 478 29.66 -14.02 -8.08
N THR A 479 28.90 -14.66 -7.20
CA THR A 479 27.44 -14.78 -7.34
C THR A 479 26.77 -13.42 -7.28
N ILE A 480 27.18 -12.55 -6.35
CA ILE A 480 26.66 -11.19 -6.24
C ILE A 480 27.13 -10.33 -7.43
N ASP A 481 28.34 -10.50 -7.95
CA ASP A 481 28.77 -9.80 -9.17
C ASP A 481 27.92 -10.16 -10.40
N LYS A 482 27.62 -11.46 -10.58
CA LYS A 482 26.71 -11.95 -11.63
C LYS A 482 25.31 -11.39 -11.46
N LEU A 483 24.78 -11.40 -10.24
CA LEU A 483 23.48 -10.83 -9.91
C LEU A 483 23.43 -9.32 -10.21
N SER A 484 24.47 -8.58 -9.81
CA SER A 484 24.57 -7.15 -10.07
C SER A 484 24.56 -6.84 -11.57
N LYS A 485 25.26 -7.64 -12.40
CA LYS A 485 25.21 -7.48 -13.85
C LYS A 485 23.80 -7.76 -14.40
N HIS A 486 23.15 -8.82 -13.94
CA HIS A 486 21.82 -9.21 -14.42
C HIS A 486 20.76 -8.14 -14.16
N PHE A 487 20.74 -7.56 -12.95
CA PHE A 487 19.76 -6.54 -12.54
C PHE A 487 20.25 -5.10 -12.69
N ASN A 488 21.40 -4.88 -13.35
CA ASN A 488 22.05 -3.57 -13.48
C ASN A 488 22.19 -2.82 -12.15
N LEU A 489 22.73 -3.53 -11.14
CA LEU A 489 23.01 -3.00 -9.81
C LEU A 489 24.45 -2.47 -9.71
N ASN A 490 24.72 -1.76 -8.62
CA ASN A 490 26.08 -1.47 -8.18
C ASN A 490 26.84 -2.81 -8.06
N ARG A 491 28.08 -2.83 -8.56
CA ARG A 491 28.90 -4.04 -8.55
C ARG A 491 29.69 -4.13 -7.24
N PRO A 492 29.88 -5.36 -6.71
CA PRO A 492 30.73 -5.56 -5.54
C PRO A 492 32.19 -5.22 -5.87
N SER A 493 32.92 -4.66 -4.90
CA SER A 493 34.34 -4.32 -5.03
C SER A 493 35.22 -5.45 -4.51
N LEU A 494 36.31 -5.79 -5.21
CA LEU A 494 37.27 -6.80 -4.75
C LEU A 494 37.85 -6.49 -3.35
N LYS A 495 37.95 -5.20 -2.99
CA LYS A 495 38.37 -4.76 -1.65
C LYS A 495 37.42 -5.24 -0.55
N ASP A 496 36.16 -5.48 -0.89
CA ASP A 496 35.13 -5.96 0.02
C ASP A 496 34.97 -7.49 0.00
N LYS A 497 35.87 -8.25 -0.63
CA LYS A 497 35.73 -9.72 -0.74
C LYS A 497 35.52 -10.40 0.62
N ILE A 498 36.26 -9.98 1.65
CA ILE A 498 36.12 -10.48 3.04
C ILE A 498 34.70 -10.27 3.56
N PHE A 499 34.04 -9.17 3.19
CA PHE A 499 32.64 -8.91 3.56
C PHE A 499 31.70 -9.95 2.96
N TYR A 500 31.87 -10.29 1.68
CA TYR A 500 31.04 -11.28 1.00
C TYR A 500 31.31 -12.72 1.49
N ASP A 501 32.53 -13.00 1.93
CA ASP A 501 32.90 -14.29 2.51
C ASP A 501 32.42 -14.47 3.97
N THR A 502 31.86 -13.42 4.59
CA THR A 502 31.41 -13.45 5.98
C THR A 502 30.08 -14.17 6.16
N ILE A 503 30.05 -15.14 7.08
CA ILE A 503 28.82 -15.83 7.50
C ILE A 503 28.12 -15.03 8.60
N PHE A 504 27.28 -14.08 8.22
CA PHE A 504 26.61 -13.16 9.15
C PHE A 504 25.76 -13.84 10.24
N GLY A 505 25.22 -15.02 9.97
CA GLY A 505 24.38 -15.76 10.92
C GLY A 505 25.15 -16.47 12.04
N GLU A 506 26.48 -16.51 12.01
CA GLU A 506 27.29 -17.31 12.93
C GLU A 506 27.17 -16.89 14.39
N PHE A 507 27.15 -15.58 14.65
CA PHE A 507 27.04 -14.99 15.98
C PHE A 507 25.64 -14.42 16.26
N ASN A 508 24.62 -14.89 15.53
CA ASN A 508 23.26 -14.42 15.76
C ASN A 508 22.84 -14.68 17.22
N THR A 509 22.18 -13.68 17.84
CA THR A 509 21.80 -13.68 19.26
C THR A 509 22.99 -13.56 20.25
N PHE A 510 24.23 -13.79 19.83
CA PHE A 510 25.42 -13.41 20.61
C PHE A 510 25.76 -11.93 20.41
N LEU A 511 25.79 -11.49 19.15
CA LEU A 511 26.20 -10.15 18.75
C LEU A 511 25.11 -9.49 17.86
N PRO A 512 24.99 -8.15 17.88
CA PRO A 512 25.79 -7.21 18.69
C PRO A 512 25.50 -7.30 20.19
N LEU A 513 26.52 -7.11 21.02
CA LEU A 513 26.37 -6.98 22.48
C LEU A 513 26.54 -5.50 22.85
N ASN A 514 25.45 -4.86 23.27
CA ASN A 514 25.44 -3.46 23.67
C ASN A 514 25.77 -3.34 25.16
N ILE A 515 26.74 -2.48 25.49
CA ILE A 515 27.26 -2.26 26.83
C ILE A 515 27.02 -0.79 27.17
N GLU A 516 26.23 -0.54 28.20
CA GLU A 516 26.03 0.78 28.77
C GLU A 516 27.18 1.11 29.73
N ILE A 517 27.82 2.26 29.49
CA ILE A 517 29.04 2.70 30.19
C ILE A 517 28.86 4.05 30.91
N ASN A 518 27.65 4.59 30.97
CA ASN A 518 27.39 5.88 31.62
C ASN A 518 27.79 5.89 33.12
N GLN A 519 27.63 4.77 33.82
CA GLN A 519 28.00 4.65 35.24
C GLN A 519 29.51 4.81 35.45
N ILE A 520 30.34 4.16 34.64
CA ILE A 520 31.81 4.30 34.73
C ILE A 520 32.28 5.69 34.25
N LEU A 521 31.48 6.34 33.39
CA LEU A 521 31.70 7.73 32.96
C LEU A 521 31.17 8.76 33.97
N GLN A 522 30.39 8.36 34.98
CA GLN A 522 29.69 9.25 35.92
C GLN A 522 28.76 10.25 35.22
N LEU A 523 28.07 9.80 34.17
CA LEU A 523 27.15 10.61 33.38
C LEU A 523 25.69 10.19 33.60
N ASN A 524 24.80 11.17 33.62
CA ASN A 524 23.35 10.93 33.66
C ASN A 524 22.77 10.51 32.30
N GLN A 525 23.48 10.82 31.20
CA GLN A 525 23.09 10.42 29.85
C GLN A 525 23.59 9.01 29.53
N SER A 526 22.77 8.23 28.81
CA SER A 526 23.16 6.89 28.35
C SER A 526 24.26 6.98 27.30
N VAL A 527 25.31 6.18 27.48
CA VAL A 527 26.40 6.03 26.52
C VAL A 527 26.60 4.54 26.29
N ILE A 528 26.46 4.11 25.04
CA ILE A 528 26.51 2.70 24.65
C ILE A 528 27.71 2.45 23.75
N VAL A 529 28.44 1.38 24.06
CA VAL A 529 29.44 0.77 23.17
C VAL A 529 29.00 -0.65 22.82
N SER A 530 29.22 -1.07 21.59
CA SER A 530 28.70 -2.34 21.08
C SER A 530 29.82 -3.20 20.52
N ILE A 531 29.94 -4.44 21.01
CA ILE A 531 30.79 -5.46 20.38
C ILE A 531 30.02 -6.01 19.17
N CYS A 532 30.63 -5.91 17.99
CA CYS A 532 30.01 -6.32 16.73
C CYS A 532 30.98 -7.16 15.88
N CYS A 533 30.44 -7.98 14.98
CA CYS A 533 31.23 -8.43 13.83
C CYS A 533 31.64 -7.21 12.99
N LYS A 534 32.93 -7.10 12.62
CA LYS A 534 33.50 -5.94 11.90
C LYS A 534 32.65 -5.55 10.69
N GLN A 535 32.35 -6.54 9.85
CA GLN A 535 31.61 -6.38 8.62
C GLN A 535 30.20 -5.87 8.88
N LEU A 536 29.51 -6.41 9.89
CA LEU A 536 28.14 -6.01 10.22
C LEU A 536 28.08 -4.59 10.79
N GLY A 537 28.98 -4.24 11.71
CA GLY A 537 29.06 -2.88 12.28
C GLY A 537 29.37 -1.82 11.22
N SER A 538 30.25 -2.14 10.26
CA SER A 538 30.61 -1.24 9.15
C SER A 538 29.46 -0.90 8.19
N LEU A 539 28.33 -1.62 8.24
CA LEU A 539 27.15 -1.31 7.43
C LEU A 539 26.30 -0.17 8.02
N ASN A 540 26.48 0.17 9.29
CA ASN A 540 25.71 1.23 9.91
C ASN A 540 26.48 2.56 9.80
N ALA A 541 25.92 3.50 9.05
CA ALA A 541 26.52 4.81 8.84
C ALA A 541 26.61 5.65 10.12
N ASP A 542 25.79 5.38 11.14
CA ASP A 542 25.76 6.15 12.40
C ASP A 542 26.72 5.59 13.46
N LEU A 543 27.33 4.44 13.19
CA LEU A 543 28.32 3.83 14.05
C LEU A 543 29.74 4.17 13.60
N VAL A 544 30.61 4.33 14.58
CA VAL A 544 32.04 4.53 14.39
C VAL A 544 32.80 3.57 15.29
N SER A 545 33.87 3.00 14.74
CA SER A 545 34.74 2.12 15.51
C SER A 545 35.54 2.94 16.52
N ILE A 546 35.66 2.42 17.74
CA ILE A 546 36.51 2.98 18.80
C ILE A 546 37.72 2.10 19.07
N ASP A 547 38.00 1.13 18.19
CA ASP A 547 39.10 0.16 18.35
C ASP A 547 40.43 0.85 18.65
N ASP A 548 40.80 1.85 17.84
CA ASP A 548 42.04 2.60 18.02
C ASP A 548 42.05 3.40 19.33
N LEU A 549 40.90 3.98 19.71
CA LEU A 549 40.75 4.79 20.92
C LEU A 549 41.04 3.97 22.17
N ILE A 550 40.50 2.75 22.23
CA ILE A 550 40.68 1.86 23.37
C ILE A 550 41.84 0.87 23.19
N GLN A 551 42.64 1.01 22.12
CA GLN A 551 43.71 0.09 21.74
C GLN A 551 43.26 -1.38 21.69
N PHE A 552 42.08 -1.62 21.13
CA PHE A 552 41.50 -2.94 20.93
C PHE A 552 41.80 -3.46 19.53
N SER A 553 42.21 -4.73 19.43
CA SER A 553 42.45 -5.40 18.15
C SER A 553 41.96 -6.84 18.23
N HIS A 554 41.09 -7.21 17.29
CA HIS A 554 40.61 -8.58 17.12
C HIS A 554 40.42 -8.88 15.63
N SER A 555 40.58 -10.13 15.20
CA SER A 555 40.47 -10.49 13.78
C SER A 555 39.04 -10.37 13.24
N ARG A 556 38.04 -10.71 14.06
CA ARG A 556 36.62 -10.79 13.64
C ARG A 556 35.68 -9.73 14.22
N PHE A 557 36.07 -9.12 15.34
CA PHE A 557 35.22 -8.25 16.12
C PHE A 557 35.80 -6.84 16.17
N SER A 558 34.93 -5.86 16.35
CA SER A 558 35.26 -4.46 16.57
C SER A 558 34.23 -3.86 17.52
N VAL A 559 34.64 -2.81 18.21
CA VAL A 559 33.83 -2.08 19.18
C VAL A 559 33.36 -0.80 18.52
N PHE A 560 32.06 -0.59 18.50
CA PHE A 560 31.44 0.58 17.90
C PHE A 560 30.73 1.42 18.94
N THR A 561 30.60 2.72 18.68
CA THR A 561 29.63 3.58 19.36
C THR A 561 28.87 4.43 18.34
N HIS A 562 27.78 5.05 18.77
CA HIS A 562 27.10 6.05 17.97
C HIS A 562 28.00 7.29 17.82
N LYS A 563 28.04 7.89 16.62
CA LYS A 563 28.87 9.08 16.32
C LYS A 563 28.75 10.20 17.36
N ASN A 564 27.55 10.48 17.85
CA ASN A 564 27.28 11.51 18.87
C ASN A 564 27.99 11.25 20.21
N ASN A 565 28.42 10.02 20.50
CA ASN A 565 29.13 9.70 21.74
C ASN A 565 30.65 9.84 21.63
N MET A 566 31.18 10.16 20.44
CA MET A 566 32.64 10.19 20.22
C MET A 566 33.35 11.23 21.06
N GLU A 567 32.81 12.45 21.12
CA GLU A 567 33.40 13.54 21.90
C GLU A 567 33.39 13.19 23.40
N ILE A 568 32.29 12.60 23.88
CA ILE A 568 32.18 12.11 25.25
C ILE A 568 33.29 11.11 25.54
N LEU A 569 33.45 10.09 24.69
CA LEU A 569 34.48 9.08 24.88
C LEU A 569 35.89 9.67 24.86
N GLN A 570 36.18 10.55 23.89
CA GLN A 570 37.48 11.23 23.74
C GLN A 570 37.91 11.98 25.01
N ASN A 571 36.95 12.57 25.73
CA ASN A 571 37.19 13.29 26.97
C ASN A 571 37.38 12.38 28.21
N HIS A 572 37.13 11.07 28.10
CA HIS A 572 37.18 10.11 29.21
C HIS A 572 38.29 9.05 29.03
N VAL A 573 39.50 9.47 28.66
CA VAL A 573 40.65 8.58 28.38
C VAL A 573 40.93 7.54 29.48
N LYS A 574 40.65 7.87 30.75
CA LYS A 574 40.89 6.99 31.90
C LYS A 574 40.09 5.68 31.85
N ILE A 575 39.02 5.59 31.07
CA ILE A 575 38.18 4.37 31.00
C ILE A 575 38.65 3.37 29.94
N TYR A 576 39.53 3.77 29.03
CA TYR A 576 39.88 2.96 27.85
C TYR A 576 40.46 1.59 28.21
N GLU A 577 41.40 1.54 29.14
CA GLU A 577 42.02 0.28 29.56
C GLU A 577 41.01 -0.65 30.23
N LYS A 578 40.21 -0.13 31.17
CA LYS A 578 39.15 -0.89 31.85
C LYS A 578 38.14 -1.44 30.85
N LEU A 579 37.75 -0.61 29.89
CA LEU A 579 36.81 -1.00 28.84
C LEU A 579 37.40 -2.09 27.93
N ARG A 580 38.65 -1.93 27.48
CA ARG A 580 39.36 -2.93 26.69
C ARG A 580 39.46 -4.28 27.41
N LEU A 581 39.87 -4.28 28.69
CA LEU A 581 40.00 -5.51 29.47
C LEU A 581 38.66 -6.22 29.64
N TYR A 582 37.60 -5.49 29.96
CA TYR A 582 36.25 -6.03 30.09
C TYR A 582 35.75 -6.63 28.76
N ILE A 583 35.94 -5.93 27.65
CA ILE A 583 35.55 -6.41 26.31
C ILE A 583 36.33 -7.68 25.93
N ASN A 584 37.63 -7.75 26.21
CA ASN A 584 38.43 -8.95 25.96
C ASN A 584 37.92 -10.15 26.77
N ASN A 585 37.58 -9.95 28.05
CA ASN A 585 36.99 -10.99 28.89
C ASN A 585 35.65 -11.47 28.34
N LEU A 586 34.78 -10.54 27.92
CA LEU A 586 33.50 -10.87 27.28
C LEU A 586 33.69 -11.69 26.00
N ILE A 587 34.65 -11.32 25.15
CA ILE A 587 34.93 -12.04 23.90
C ILE A 587 35.46 -13.45 24.17
N ASN A 588 36.32 -13.63 25.17
CA ASN A 588 36.82 -14.94 25.54
C ASN A 588 35.69 -15.84 26.06
N ALA A 589 34.83 -15.31 26.94
CA ALA A 589 33.66 -16.04 27.42
C ALA A 589 32.65 -16.35 26.28
N LEU A 590 32.45 -15.41 25.33
CA LEU A 590 31.64 -15.64 24.14
C LEU A 590 32.17 -16.81 23.30
N LYS A 591 33.49 -16.94 23.11
CA LYS A 591 34.09 -18.05 22.35
C LYS A 591 33.78 -19.39 23.02
N LEU A 592 33.97 -19.47 24.33
CA LEU A 592 33.66 -20.67 25.12
C LEU A 592 32.17 -21.04 25.03
N GLN A 593 31.27 -20.06 25.19
CA GLN A 593 29.84 -20.30 25.09
C GLN A 593 29.44 -20.72 23.67
N LYS A 594 30.05 -20.10 22.64
CA LYS A 594 29.81 -20.44 21.24
C LYS A 594 30.19 -21.89 20.94
N ASP A 595 31.31 -22.37 21.47
CA ASP A 595 31.74 -23.78 21.33
C ASP A 595 30.75 -24.74 22.00
N ILE A 596 30.20 -24.36 23.16
CA ILE A 596 29.14 -25.11 23.83
C ILE A 596 27.89 -25.19 22.95
N GLU A 597 27.42 -24.05 22.42
CA GLU A 597 26.23 -24.02 21.56
C GLU A 597 26.44 -24.76 20.23
N ASP A 598 27.64 -24.70 19.65
CA ASP A 598 27.95 -25.43 18.42
C ASP A 598 27.88 -26.95 18.61
N LYS A 599 28.33 -27.46 19.76
CA LYS A 599 28.24 -28.90 20.11
C LYS A 599 26.81 -29.39 20.30
N LYS A 600 25.85 -28.52 20.60
CA LYS A 600 24.43 -28.87 20.74
C LYS A 600 23.73 -29.05 19.39
N LYS A 601 24.28 -28.52 18.30
CA LYS A 601 23.59 -28.44 17.01
C LYS A 601 23.29 -29.82 16.45
N ILE A 602 22.05 -29.98 16.01
CA ILE A 602 21.58 -31.16 15.31
C ILE A 602 22.10 -31.12 13.86
N ASP A 603 22.58 -32.26 13.34
CA ASP A 603 23.00 -32.38 11.95
C ASP A 603 21.89 -32.93 11.04
N GLU A 604 22.10 -32.89 9.71
CA GLU A 604 21.13 -33.44 8.75
C GLU A 604 20.91 -34.95 8.89
N LYS A 605 21.90 -35.71 9.38
CA LYS A 605 21.75 -37.16 9.56
C LYS A 605 20.75 -37.46 10.66
N GLN A 606 20.84 -36.74 11.78
CA GLN A 606 19.89 -36.84 12.90
C GLN A 606 18.47 -36.47 12.46
N VAL A 607 18.31 -35.43 11.62
CA VAL A 607 16.99 -35.08 11.04
C VAL A 607 16.44 -36.21 10.18
N LEU A 608 17.27 -36.80 9.31
CA LEU A 608 16.86 -37.94 8.46
C LEU A 608 16.47 -39.16 9.29
N SER A 609 17.29 -39.55 10.27
CA SER A 609 17.00 -40.67 11.18
C SER A 609 15.69 -40.45 11.95
N PHE A 610 15.42 -39.23 12.40
CA PHE A 610 14.15 -38.89 13.04
C PHE A 610 12.96 -39.07 12.09
N LEU A 611 13.07 -38.64 10.83
CA LEU A 611 12.00 -38.79 9.84
C LEU A 611 11.76 -40.27 9.48
N GLU A 612 12.81 -41.05 9.34
CA GLU A 612 12.75 -42.50 9.11
C GLU A 612 12.03 -43.23 10.25
N GLN A 613 12.37 -42.91 11.50
CA GLN A 613 11.72 -43.46 12.69
C GLN A 613 10.29 -42.95 12.92
N ASN A 614 9.85 -41.91 12.21
CA ASN A 614 8.52 -41.33 12.34
C ASN A 614 7.79 -41.24 10.99
N PRO A 615 7.32 -42.37 10.43
CA PRO A 615 6.75 -42.42 9.08
C PRO A 615 5.61 -41.44 8.80
N GLN A 616 4.75 -41.19 9.79
CA GLN A 616 3.64 -40.24 9.64
C GLN A 616 4.13 -38.80 9.45
N ILE A 617 5.22 -38.43 10.11
CA ILE A 617 5.83 -37.11 9.99
C ILE A 617 6.56 -36.99 8.66
N ALA A 618 7.31 -38.02 8.25
CA ALA A 618 7.94 -38.06 6.93
C ALA A 618 6.92 -37.92 5.80
N LYS A 619 5.81 -38.69 5.84
CA LYS A 619 4.72 -38.59 4.86
C LYS A 619 4.08 -37.20 4.83
N LYS A 620 3.82 -36.61 6.01
CA LYS A 620 3.31 -35.24 6.11
C LYS A 620 4.29 -34.23 5.50
N PHE A 621 5.58 -34.35 5.81
CA PHE A 621 6.59 -33.43 5.28
C PHE A 621 6.72 -33.57 3.77
N LYS A 622 6.80 -34.80 3.24
CA LYS A 622 6.83 -35.07 1.80
C LYS A 622 5.64 -34.44 1.09
N LYS A 623 4.43 -34.62 1.62
CA LYS A 623 3.21 -33.99 1.09
C LYS A 623 3.31 -32.45 1.03
N ILE A 624 3.76 -31.81 2.13
CA ILE A 624 3.97 -30.35 2.16
C ILE A 624 4.97 -29.92 1.08
N LEU A 625 6.09 -30.64 0.98
CA LEU A 625 7.13 -30.33 0.02
C LEU A 625 6.61 -30.43 -1.42
N ASP A 626 5.93 -31.52 -1.76
CA ASP A 626 5.43 -31.73 -3.11
C ASP A 626 4.31 -30.72 -3.45
N GLU A 627 3.33 -30.53 -2.57
CA GLU A 627 2.13 -29.72 -2.88
C GLU A 627 2.34 -28.21 -2.70
N GLU A 628 3.23 -27.78 -1.81
CA GLU A 628 3.30 -26.38 -1.36
C GLU A 628 4.68 -25.71 -1.54
N HIS A 629 5.76 -26.45 -1.77
CA HIS A 629 7.13 -25.89 -1.79
C HIS A 629 7.92 -26.17 -3.07
N LEU A 630 8.13 -27.43 -3.43
CA LEU A 630 9.15 -27.88 -4.38
C LEU A 630 8.69 -27.99 -5.83
N THR A 631 7.38 -28.03 -6.10
CA THR A 631 6.86 -28.20 -7.48
C THR A 631 7.53 -27.22 -8.45
N PHE A 632 7.54 -25.92 -8.12
CA PHE A 632 8.13 -24.91 -8.99
C PHE A 632 9.63 -25.14 -9.27
N ILE A 633 10.44 -25.36 -8.23
CA ILE A 633 11.89 -25.51 -8.41
C ILE A 633 12.25 -26.82 -9.12
N LYS A 634 11.49 -27.90 -8.91
CA LYS A 634 11.67 -29.18 -9.62
C LYS A 634 11.42 -29.03 -11.12
N GLU A 635 10.44 -28.22 -11.51
CA GLU A 635 10.14 -27.97 -12.93
C GLU A 635 11.20 -27.07 -13.61
N HIS A 636 11.68 -26.03 -12.90
CA HIS A 636 12.49 -24.98 -13.52
C HIS A 636 14.00 -25.15 -13.35
N ARG A 637 14.44 -25.78 -12.25
CA ARG A 637 15.85 -26.07 -11.92
C ARG A 637 16.01 -27.44 -11.28
N PRO A 638 15.65 -28.53 -11.99
CA PRO A 638 15.86 -29.89 -11.48
C PRO A 638 17.33 -30.19 -11.18
N ASP A 639 18.26 -29.50 -11.86
CA ASP A 639 19.70 -29.58 -11.61
C ASP A 639 20.09 -29.14 -10.18
N ILE A 640 19.47 -28.07 -9.66
CA ILE A 640 19.67 -27.64 -8.27
C ILE A 640 19.14 -28.70 -7.32
N VAL A 641 17.91 -29.18 -7.55
CA VAL A 641 17.27 -30.18 -6.67
C VAL A 641 18.07 -31.49 -6.66
N ALA A 642 18.59 -31.92 -7.80
CA ALA A 642 19.44 -33.11 -7.91
C ALA A 642 20.77 -32.97 -7.14
N SER A 643 21.27 -31.73 -6.96
CA SER A 643 22.47 -31.46 -6.16
C SER A 643 22.25 -31.61 -4.65
N TRP A 644 21.00 -31.64 -4.18
CA TRP A 644 20.65 -31.70 -2.77
C TRP A 644 20.77 -33.11 -2.19
N LYS A 645 21.98 -33.40 -1.70
CA LYS A 645 22.36 -34.71 -1.14
C LYS A 645 21.42 -35.23 -0.05
N TYR A 646 20.93 -34.38 0.86
CA TYR A 646 20.11 -34.83 1.97
C TYR A 646 18.66 -35.00 1.56
N TYR A 647 18.17 -34.14 0.68
CA TYR A 647 16.85 -34.32 0.07
C TYR A 647 16.76 -35.64 -0.72
N ALA A 648 17.78 -35.98 -1.52
CA ALA A 648 17.82 -37.25 -2.25
C ALA A 648 17.75 -38.48 -1.32
N LYS A 649 18.37 -38.41 -0.13
CA LYS A 649 18.23 -39.47 0.90
C LYS A 649 16.83 -39.53 1.49
N PHE A 650 16.22 -38.37 1.74
CA PHE A 650 14.85 -38.30 2.23
C PHE A 650 13.84 -38.87 1.23
N GLU A 651 14.05 -38.66 -0.08
CA GLU A 651 13.20 -39.28 -1.11
C GLU A 651 13.27 -40.82 -1.05
N LYS A 652 14.45 -41.40 -0.88
CA LYS A 652 14.61 -42.87 -0.69
C LYS A 652 13.89 -43.39 0.55
N ILE A 653 13.96 -42.66 1.67
CA ILE A 653 13.19 -43.00 2.88
C ILE A 653 11.69 -43.01 2.57
N CYS A 654 11.19 -41.98 1.87
CA CYS A 654 9.78 -41.90 1.51
C CYS A 654 9.34 -43.03 0.58
N GLU A 655 10.18 -43.42 -0.40
CA GLU A 655 9.92 -44.56 -1.29
C GLU A 655 9.81 -45.88 -0.52
N ALA A 656 10.72 -46.15 0.43
CA ALA A 656 10.66 -47.33 1.27
C ALA A 656 9.36 -47.39 2.10
N LEU A 657 8.98 -46.27 2.72
CA LEU A 657 7.75 -46.14 3.52
C LEU A 657 6.44 -46.24 2.71
N MET A 658 6.51 -46.13 1.38
CA MET A 658 5.39 -46.36 0.47
C MET A 658 5.28 -47.83 0.03
N LYS A 659 6.41 -48.53 -0.09
CA LYS A 659 6.45 -49.95 -0.45
C LYS A 659 5.96 -50.89 0.66
N GLU A 660 6.17 -50.55 1.93
CA GLU A 660 5.69 -51.32 3.10
C GLU A 660 4.15 -51.33 3.28
N ARG A 661 3.38 -50.71 2.38
CA ARG A 661 1.91 -50.63 2.42
C ARG A 661 1.20 -51.38 1.28
N VAL A 662 1.96 -52.06 0.41
CA VAL A 662 1.46 -53.06 -0.54
C VAL A 662 1.76 -54.42 0.06
#